data_AF-A0AA46UAP1-F1
#
_entry.id   AF-A0AA46UAP1-F1
#
_cell.length_a   1.000
_cell.length_b   1.000
_cell.length_c   1.000
_cell.angle_alpha   90.00
_cell.angle_beta   90.00
_cell.angle_gamma   90.00
#
_symmetry.space_group_name_H-M   'P 1'
#
loop_
_entity.id
_entity.type
_entity.pdbx_description
1 polymer ?
#
loop_
_entity_poly.entity_id
_entity_poly.type
_entity_poly.pdbx_seq_one_letter_code
_entity_poly.pdbx_strand_id
1 'polypeptide(L)'
;MKYYLGIDIGGTHIKGGIVNPLTNDIHQNMISHEELKATDSTLSVTTKIRKVIAEIQNRIPLSKLGGIGIAMPGPCDYAKGIVAIYGVPKFQSLFGLNLKEEIKKVSSLNTVFINDASAYALGEYYAGAAKDTSRSIIVTIGTGLGSTFLENDTVLNELTEGIPEHGYLYNIPYRDGMADDYFSTRWFVNTWNMLFPDKKVTGVKEIALRASNGDNNAQSLFENFASNFVEFITPFLLNFKPEKLIIGGNIAKASDFFLDNIQSQLEKLNLITKIDICRLWDMSPLIGSAIYTSNILKNMENTKEKRHTEQFIAPINSTVTPSGEYDIYPAFPLGKGKIGKGINQLADWIEKHSQIKIDGYIGVFWDELIIKLGEELRKRGKNVRFFHTSVAMKDPQTIEKMIAPYLGGDNPLFGTITDKHLVNWFDENKLNSIQPDPEADLNIFIGTGAALSQWKAPLIYIDIPKNEIQFRMRAGAINNLGLDYRKDNQQAYKQLYFVDWIVLNKHKKQCLPLIDLLIDGQREWDELLMIAGNDLREGLHKMSRNFFRVRPWFEPGAWGGQWMKNHIQGLNKEVNNLAWSFELMVLENGLMLESDGYRLEVSFDFLMYSDYQNILGECSETFKYDFPIRFDFLDTFDGDNLSIQCHPRPRYIQEHFNMPFTQDETYYILDCKNSPCVYLGFQDNIVPEEFQYTLEQSQQNATKVEIERFVQKHQAKKHDFFLIPNGTIHASGKDCVVLEISSAPYIFTFKMYDWIRMGLDGKPRPLNIQHGMNNLYFERKGEKVIQELICHPYIMEENQECTIEHLPTHKEHFYDVYRYTFKDRIQMNTENKCHVFMIVEGDSVCIETEDGMKQRFNYAETFVIPAAARSYTIINENPDKRIMLVKAFVKEEITLK
;
A
#
# COMPACT_ATOMS: atom_id res chain seq x y z
N MET A 1 -16.12 -32.23 20.09
CA MET A 1 -15.82 -32.59 18.69
C MET A 1 -16.51 -31.58 17.79
N LYS A 2 -15.80 -30.99 16.81
CA LYS A 2 -16.36 -30.01 15.88
C LYS A 2 -16.53 -30.63 14.49
N TYR A 3 -17.69 -30.40 13.88
CA TYR A 3 -17.99 -30.71 12.48
C TYR A 3 -17.82 -29.46 11.61
N TYR A 4 -17.65 -29.66 10.30
CA TYR A 4 -17.47 -28.57 9.35
C TYR A 4 -18.47 -28.71 8.21
N LEU A 5 -18.98 -27.59 7.72
CA LEU A 5 -19.85 -27.56 6.55
C LEU A 5 -18.96 -27.52 5.31
N GLY A 6 -19.05 -28.52 4.46
CA GLY A 6 -18.46 -28.51 3.12
C GLY A 6 -19.51 -28.11 2.11
N ILE A 7 -19.25 -27.09 1.31
CA ILE A 7 -20.14 -26.59 0.27
C ILE A 7 -19.40 -26.65 -1.07
N ASP A 8 -20.02 -27.24 -2.07
CA ASP A 8 -19.59 -27.24 -3.46
C ASP A 8 -20.52 -26.34 -4.26
N ILE A 9 -20.01 -25.19 -4.67
CA ILE A 9 -20.68 -24.30 -5.60
C ILE A 9 -20.14 -24.68 -6.98
N GLY A 10 -20.74 -25.69 -7.61
CA GLY A 10 -20.47 -26.00 -9.01
C GLY A 10 -21.03 -24.89 -9.89
N GLY A 11 -21.65 -25.19 -11.02
CA GLY A 11 -22.69 -24.20 -11.38
C GLY A 11 -23.66 -24.58 -12.45
N THR A 12 -23.96 -25.86 -12.42
CA THR A 12 -25.34 -26.30 -12.54
C THR A 12 -25.97 -26.55 -11.16
N HIS A 13 -25.22 -26.47 -10.05
CA HIS A 13 -25.69 -26.83 -8.73
C HIS A 13 -24.91 -26.16 -7.60
N ILE A 14 -25.52 -26.16 -6.41
CA ILE A 14 -24.89 -25.93 -5.11
C ILE A 14 -25.22 -27.15 -4.26
N LYS A 15 -24.20 -27.83 -3.75
CA LYS A 15 -24.38 -28.98 -2.85
C LYS A 15 -23.66 -28.68 -1.54
N GLY A 16 -24.21 -29.14 -0.43
CA GLY A 16 -23.52 -29.02 0.85
C GLY A 16 -23.78 -30.20 1.77
N GLY A 17 -22.86 -30.44 2.69
CA GLY A 17 -23.00 -31.49 3.70
C GLY A 17 -22.12 -31.25 4.93
N ILE A 18 -22.34 -32.09 5.94
CA ILE A 18 -21.61 -32.04 7.21
C ILE A 18 -20.50 -33.08 7.20
N VAL A 19 -19.27 -32.62 7.44
CA VAL A 19 -18.06 -33.43 7.42
C VAL A 19 -17.47 -33.51 8.82
N ASN A 20 -17.03 -34.71 9.18
CA ASN A 20 -16.25 -34.97 10.38
C ASN A 20 -14.75 -35.04 10.01
N PRO A 21 -13.94 -34.00 10.32
CA PRO A 21 -12.53 -33.98 9.92
C PRO A 21 -11.65 -34.99 10.68
N LEU A 22 -12.18 -35.72 11.67
CA LEU A 22 -11.44 -36.78 12.36
C LEU A 22 -11.61 -38.15 11.70
N THR A 23 -12.77 -38.40 11.08
CA THR A 23 -13.01 -39.65 10.35
C THR A 23 -12.92 -39.48 8.83
N ASN A 24 -12.82 -38.24 8.37
CA ASN A 24 -12.90 -37.82 6.96
C ASN A 24 -14.23 -38.23 6.30
N ASP A 25 -15.27 -38.50 7.09
CA ASP A 25 -16.57 -38.92 6.60
C ASP A 25 -17.56 -37.77 6.52
N ILE A 26 -18.47 -37.89 5.56
CA ILE A 26 -19.64 -37.03 5.39
C ILE A 26 -20.88 -37.73 5.92
N HIS A 27 -21.71 -37.00 6.66
CA HIS A 27 -23.01 -37.47 7.09
C HIS A 27 -23.99 -37.46 5.91
N GLN A 28 -24.12 -38.58 5.19
CA GLN A 28 -24.92 -38.67 3.96
C GLN A 28 -26.40 -38.28 4.13
N ASN A 29 -26.98 -38.48 5.32
CA ASN A 29 -28.36 -38.05 5.64
C ASN A 29 -28.49 -36.52 5.90
N MET A 30 -27.38 -35.78 5.84
CA MET A 30 -27.28 -34.35 6.15
C MET A 30 -26.78 -33.54 4.94
N ILE A 31 -27.24 -33.91 3.74
CA ILE A 31 -26.94 -33.21 2.49
C ILE A 31 -28.10 -32.27 2.13
N SER A 32 -27.76 -31.12 1.55
CA SER A 32 -28.67 -30.18 0.91
C SER A 32 -28.19 -29.88 -0.52
N HIS A 33 -29.11 -29.60 -1.43
CA HIS A 33 -28.81 -29.38 -2.85
C HIS A 33 -29.78 -28.37 -3.48
N GLU A 34 -29.25 -27.48 -4.32
CA GLU A 34 -29.97 -26.51 -5.14
C GLU A 34 -29.44 -26.51 -6.58
N GLU A 35 -30.30 -26.29 -7.56
CA GLU A 35 -29.89 -26.18 -8.97
C GLU A 35 -29.57 -24.72 -9.33
N LEU A 36 -28.53 -24.52 -10.15
CA LEU A 36 -28.12 -23.23 -10.70
C LEU A 36 -28.30 -23.18 -12.22
N LYS A 37 -28.71 -22.01 -12.70
CA LYS A 37 -28.78 -21.69 -14.13
C LYS A 37 -27.74 -20.63 -14.45
N ALA A 38 -27.16 -20.68 -15.65
CA ALA A 38 -26.19 -19.68 -16.09
C ALA A 38 -26.76 -18.25 -16.12
N THR A 39 -28.08 -18.10 -16.24
CA THR A 39 -28.79 -16.82 -16.26
C THR A 39 -29.30 -16.37 -14.88
N ASP A 40 -28.94 -17.06 -13.80
CA ASP A 40 -29.39 -16.67 -12.46
C ASP A 40 -28.85 -15.29 -12.06
N SER A 41 -29.74 -14.44 -11.51
CA SER A 41 -29.35 -13.14 -10.95
C SER A 41 -28.49 -13.31 -9.70
N THR A 42 -27.79 -12.25 -9.31
CA THR A 42 -27.00 -12.17 -8.06
C THR A 42 -27.83 -12.59 -6.85
N LEU A 43 -29.07 -12.11 -6.74
CA LEU A 43 -29.99 -12.51 -5.66
C LEU A 43 -30.35 -14.00 -5.73
N SER A 44 -30.65 -14.54 -6.92
CA SER A 44 -31.00 -15.95 -7.09
C SER A 44 -29.86 -16.85 -6.59
N VAL A 45 -28.63 -16.60 -7.04
CA VAL A 45 -27.46 -17.40 -6.64
C VAL A 45 -27.19 -17.27 -5.14
N THR A 46 -27.11 -16.05 -4.61
CA THR A 46 -26.82 -15.81 -3.19
C THR A 46 -27.92 -16.36 -2.27
N THR A 47 -29.18 -16.36 -2.70
CA THR A 47 -30.30 -16.95 -1.94
C THR A 47 -30.20 -18.46 -1.88
N LYS A 48 -29.87 -19.12 -3.00
CA LYS A 48 -29.65 -20.58 -3.02
C LYS A 48 -28.47 -21.00 -2.15
N ILE A 49 -27.36 -20.26 -2.19
CA ILE A 49 -26.20 -20.50 -1.30
C ILE A 49 -26.63 -20.40 0.18
N ARG A 50 -27.31 -19.31 0.55
CA ARG A 50 -27.77 -19.10 1.92
C ARG A 50 -28.74 -20.19 2.38
N LYS A 51 -29.64 -20.62 1.49
CA LYS A 51 -30.60 -21.70 1.75
C LYS A 51 -29.88 -23.01 2.08
N VAL A 52 -28.92 -23.43 1.24
CA VAL A 52 -28.15 -24.66 1.46
C VAL A 52 -27.39 -24.59 2.80
N ILE A 53 -26.75 -23.46 3.10
CA ILE A 53 -26.02 -23.28 4.37
C ILE A 53 -26.98 -23.36 5.57
N ALA A 54 -28.13 -22.66 5.52
CA ALA A 54 -29.13 -22.71 6.58
C ALA A 54 -29.67 -24.12 6.83
N GLU A 55 -30.03 -24.84 5.76
CA GLU A 55 -30.60 -26.19 5.84
C GLU A 55 -29.63 -27.20 6.46
N ILE A 56 -28.33 -27.04 6.23
CA ILE A 56 -27.31 -27.91 6.80
C ILE A 56 -27.00 -27.48 8.24
N GLN A 57 -26.79 -26.18 8.47
CA GLN A 57 -26.47 -25.65 9.80
C GLN A 57 -27.57 -25.98 10.81
N ASN A 58 -28.84 -25.92 10.42
CA ASN A 58 -29.97 -26.22 11.31
C ASN A 58 -30.06 -27.71 11.72
N ARG A 59 -29.31 -28.61 11.09
CA ARG A 59 -29.29 -30.05 11.45
C ARG A 59 -28.35 -30.37 12.62
N ILE A 60 -27.46 -29.45 13.01
CA ILE A 60 -26.49 -29.64 14.10
C ILE A 60 -26.42 -28.37 14.98
N PRO A 61 -26.32 -28.49 16.32
CA PRO A 61 -26.11 -27.33 17.17
C PRO A 61 -24.88 -26.51 16.75
N LEU A 62 -25.02 -25.19 16.63
CA LEU A 62 -23.95 -24.26 16.26
C LEU A 62 -22.66 -24.45 17.08
N SER A 63 -22.77 -24.79 18.36
CA SER A 63 -21.63 -25.07 19.25
C SER A 63 -20.78 -26.29 18.83
N LYS A 64 -21.33 -27.17 18.00
CA LYS A 64 -20.63 -28.31 17.42
C LYS A 64 -20.07 -28.02 16.02
N LEU A 65 -20.25 -26.82 15.47
CA LEU A 65 -19.71 -26.44 14.16
C LEU A 65 -18.41 -25.64 14.31
N GLY A 66 -17.42 -25.96 13.48
CA GLY A 66 -16.11 -25.30 13.49
C GLY A 66 -15.91 -24.24 12.42
N GLY A 67 -16.60 -24.36 11.28
CA GLY A 67 -16.45 -23.44 10.15
C GLY A 67 -17.20 -23.93 8.90
N ILE A 68 -17.15 -23.11 7.85
CA ILE A 68 -17.71 -23.40 6.52
C ILE A 68 -16.58 -23.38 5.50
N GLY A 69 -16.41 -24.49 4.78
CA GLY A 69 -15.54 -24.59 3.62
C GLY A 69 -16.34 -24.51 2.34
N ILE A 70 -15.89 -23.66 1.41
CA ILE A 70 -16.56 -23.46 0.12
C ILE A 70 -15.59 -23.75 -1.01
N ALA A 71 -15.90 -24.81 -1.75
CA ALA A 71 -15.34 -25.09 -3.06
C ALA A 71 -16.05 -24.20 -4.10
N MET A 72 -15.29 -23.33 -4.76
CA MET A 72 -15.80 -22.37 -5.74
C MET A 72 -14.93 -22.39 -7.01
N PRO A 73 -15.54 -22.38 -8.21
CA PRO A 73 -14.83 -22.21 -9.48
C PRO A 73 -14.05 -20.90 -9.52
N GLY A 74 -12.89 -20.94 -10.17
CA GLY A 74 -12.09 -19.75 -10.41
C GLY A 74 -12.51 -18.99 -11.67
N PRO A 75 -11.97 -17.77 -11.88
CA PRO A 75 -11.11 -17.03 -10.95
C PRO A 75 -11.85 -16.47 -9.73
N CYS A 76 -11.22 -16.51 -8.55
CA CYS A 76 -11.75 -15.96 -7.30
C CYS A 76 -10.57 -15.54 -6.40
N ASP A 77 -10.71 -14.44 -5.67
CA ASP A 77 -9.85 -14.18 -4.50
C ASP A 77 -10.36 -15.06 -3.36
N TYR A 78 -9.77 -16.25 -3.20
CA TYR A 78 -10.22 -17.24 -2.22
C TYR A 78 -9.94 -16.82 -0.77
N ALA A 79 -8.91 -16.01 -0.54
CA ALA A 79 -8.61 -15.51 0.80
C ALA A 79 -9.73 -14.57 1.29
N LYS A 80 -10.14 -13.63 0.42
CA LYS A 80 -11.14 -12.61 0.74
C LYS A 80 -12.58 -13.05 0.42
N GLY A 81 -12.74 -14.07 -0.41
CA GLY A 81 -14.05 -14.54 -0.88
C GLY A 81 -14.69 -13.60 -1.88
N ILE A 82 -13.90 -12.99 -2.77
CA ILE A 82 -14.35 -12.04 -3.79
C ILE A 82 -14.34 -12.72 -5.15
N VAL A 83 -15.49 -12.78 -5.83
CA VAL A 83 -15.64 -13.51 -7.10
C VAL A 83 -15.04 -12.72 -8.26
N ALA A 84 -14.12 -13.33 -9.01
CA ALA A 84 -13.39 -12.69 -10.12
C ALA A 84 -13.73 -13.32 -11.49
N ILE A 85 -14.83 -14.07 -11.59
CA ILE A 85 -15.31 -14.70 -12.83
C ILE A 85 -15.90 -13.64 -13.76
N TYR A 86 -15.28 -13.45 -14.92
CA TYR A 86 -15.65 -12.43 -15.91
C TYR A 86 -15.64 -12.99 -17.33
N GLY A 87 -16.51 -12.47 -18.20
CA GLY A 87 -16.54 -12.81 -19.63
C GLY A 87 -17.19 -14.16 -19.98
N VAL A 88 -17.77 -14.86 -19.00
CA VAL A 88 -18.53 -16.10 -19.19
C VAL A 88 -19.92 -15.97 -18.57
N PRO A 89 -21.01 -16.45 -19.20
CA PRO A 89 -22.37 -16.22 -18.69
C PRO A 89 -22.58 -16.67 -17.24
N LYS A 90 -21.91 -17.75 -16.85
CA LYS A 90 -22.02 -18.39 -15.55
C LYS A 90 -21.28 -17.58 -14.48
N PHE A 91 -21.96 -17.20 -13.41
CA PHE A 91 -21.44 -16.40 -12.28
C PHE A 91 -20.92 -15.00 -12.61
N GLN A 92 -21.03 -14.53 -13.86
CA GLN A 92 -20.69 -13.15 -14.20
C GLN A 92 -21.54 -12.13 -13.42
N SER A 93 -22.77 -12.48 -13.03
CA SER A 93 -23.59 -11.66 -12.14
C SER A 93 -23.00 -11.47 -10.74
N LEU A 94 -22.01 -12.29 -10.35
CA LEU A 94 -21.29 -12.17 -9.09
C LEU A 94 -19.96 -11.43 -9.22
N PHE A 95 -19.56 -10.99 -10.43
CA PHE A 95 -18.25 -10.37 -10.62
C PHE A 95 -18.02 -9.17 -9.70
N GLY A 96 -16.95 -9.23 -8.90
CA GLY A 96 -16.59 -8.23 -7.89
C GLY A 96 -17.29 -8.40 -6.54
N LEU A 97 -18.32 -9.25 -6.43
CA LEU A 97 -19.07 -9.43 -5.19
C LEU A 97 -18.23 -10.10 -4.11
N ASN A 98 -18.25 -9.53 -2.90
CA ASN A 98 -17.76 -10.19 -1.70
C ASN A 98 -18.79 -11.23 -1.23
N LEU A 99 -18.60 -12.47 -1.67
CA LEU A 99 -19.50 -13.58 -1.35
C LEU A 99 -19.38 -14.01 0.13
N LYS A 100 -18.23 -13.76 0.77
CA LYS A 100 -18.03 -14.02 2.20
C LYS A 100 -19.01 -13.22 3.06
N GLU A 101 -19.23 -11.95 2.75
CA GLU A 101 -20.21 -11.12 3.46
C GLU A 101 -21.67 -11.52 3.19
N GLU A 102 -21.96 -12.15 2.05
CA GLU A 102 -23.28 -12.73 1.78
C GLU A 102 -23.60 -13.93 2.67
N ILE A 103 -22.60 -14.77 2.91
CA ILE A 103 -22.73 -15.93 3.77
C ILE A 103 -22.90 -15.52 5.23
N LYS A 104 -22.27 -14.40 5.64
CA LYS A 104 -22.47 -13.84 6.99
C LYS A 104 -23.91 -13.44 7.31
N LYS A 105 -24.76 -13.24 6.30
CA LYS A 105 -26.20 -12.96 6.50
C LYS A 105 -26.96 -14.19 7.03
N VAL A 106 -26.39 -15.39 6.93
CA VAL A 106 -27.04 -16.64 7.37
C VAL A 106 -26.22 -17.43 8.40
N SER A 107 -24.90 -17.17 8.51
CA SER A 107 -24.03 -17.86 9.46
C SER A 107 -22.95 -16.94 10.04
N SER A 108 -22.70 -17.04 11.35
CA SER A 108 -21.57 -16.36 12.01
C SER A 108 -20.29 -17.19 12.00
N LEU A 109 -20.28 -18.35 11.34
CA LEU A 109 -19.11 -19.24 11.29
C LEU A 109 -18.04 -18.68 10.35
N ASN A 110 -16.77 -18.88 10.71
CA ASN A 110 -15.66 -18.56 9.83
C ASN A 110 -15.79 -19.36 8.53
N THR A 111 -15.74 -18.62 7.42
CA THR A 111 -15.85 -19.19 6.07
C THR A 111 -14.51 -19.11 5.36
N VAL A 112 -14.08 -20.22 4.78
CA VAL A 112 -12.85 -20.33 3.99
C VAL A 112 -13.23 -20.81 2.59
N PHE A 113 -12.67 -20.16 1.57
CA PHE A 113 -12.87 -20.56 0.19
C PHE A 113 -11.62 -21.29 -0.32
N ILE A 114 -11.85 -22.19 -1.27
CA ILE A 114 -10.82 -22.92 -1.99
C ILE A 114 -11.32 -23.17 -3.42
N ASN A 115 -10.40 -23.30 -4.36
CA ASN A 115 -10.76 -23.72 -5.72
C ASN A 115 -11.48 -25.07 -5.71
N ASP A 116 -12.48 -25.23 -6.56
CA ASP A 116 -13.29 -26.44 -6.70
C ASP A 116 -12.48 -27.70 -7.08
N ALA A 117 -11.56 -27.60 -8.04
CA ALA A 117 -10.68 -28.71 -8.41
C ALA A 117 -9.72 -29.07 -7.26
N SER A 118 -9.18 -28.08 -6.55
CA SER A 118 -8.34 -28.32 -5.37
C SER A 118 -9.11 -28.95 -4.21
N ALA A 119 -10.34 -28.51 -3.94
CA ALA A 119 -11.21 -29.15 -2.97
C ALA A 119 -11.54 -30.58 -3.37
N TYR A 120 -11.81 -30.82 -4.66
CA TYR A 120 -12.03 -32.16 -5.19
C TYR A 120 -10.80 -33.06 -4.98
N ALA A 121 -9.60 -32.55 -5.24
CA ALA A 121 -8.37 -33.29 -5.06
C ALA A 121 -8.10 -33.62 -3.59
N LEU A 122 -8.27 -32.65 -2.70
CA LEU A 122 -8.13 -32.86 -1.26
C LEU A 122 -9.14 -33.87 -0.72
N GLY A 123 -10.38 -33.86 -1.21
CA GLY A 123 -11.36 -34.89 -0.85
C GLY A 123 -10.88 -36.30 -1.22
N GLU A 124 -10.39 -36.47 -2.46
CA GLU A 124 -9.86 -37.76 -2.93
C GLU A 124 -8.60 -38.18 -2.16
N TYR A 125 -7.79 -37.22 -1.71
CA TYR A 125 -6.64 -37.47 -0.84
C TYR A 125 -7.07 -37.96 0.55
N TYR A 126 -8.01 -37.27 1.20
CA TYR A 126 -8.39 -37.59 2.58
C TYR A 126 -9.23 -38.86 2.72
N ALA A 127 -10.10 -39.15 1.75
CA ALA A 127 -11.07 -40.24 1.86
C ALA A 127 -11.29 -41.05 0.56
N GLY A 128 -10.61 -40.71 -0.54
CA GLY A 128 -10.88 -41.27 -1.86
C GLY A 128 -9.74 -42.10 -2.47
N ALA A 129 -9.54 -41.94 -3.77
CA ALA A 129 -8.57 -42.72 -4.55
C ALA A 129 -7.11 -42.32 -4.32
N ALA A 130 -6.87 -41.08 -3.87
CA ALA A 130 -5.54 -40.56 -3.53
C ALA A 130 -5.14 -40.87 -2.08
N LYS A 131 -6.00 -41.54 -1.32
CA LYS A 131 -5.66 -41.98 0.02
C LYS A 131 -4.40 -42.85 -0.01
N ASP A 132 -3.52 -42.60 0.96
CA ASP A 132 -2.23 -43.28 1.15
C ASP A 132 -1.21 -43.01 0.03
N THR A 133 -1.35 -41.91 -0.71
CA THR A 133 -0.34 -41.44 -1.67
C THR A 133 0.44 -40.25 -1.15
N SER A 134 1.75 -40.21 -1.42
CA SER A 134 2.57 -39.05 -1.07
C SER A 134 2.51 -37.96 -2.15
N ARG A 135 2.37 -38.37 -3.42
CA ARG A 135 2.42 -37.44 -4.57
C ARG A 135 1.45 -37.87 -5.64
N SER A 136 0.48 -37.01 -5.96
CA SER A 136 -0.59 -37.35 -6.90
C SER A 136 -1.00 -36.18 -7.79
N ILE A 137 -1.48 -36.49 -8.99
CA ILE A 137 -2.17 -35.54 -9.86
C ILE A 137 -3.63 -35.95 -9.90
N ILE A 138 -4.53 -35.03 -9.61
CA ILE A 138 -5.96 -35.24 -9.74
C ILE A 138 -6.45 -34.38 -10.90
N VAL A 139 -7.14 -34.99 -11.85
CA VAL A 139 -7.74 -34.32 -13.00
C VAL A 139 -9.24 -34.56 -12.99
N THR A 140 -10.03 -33.50 -13.07
CA THR A 140 -11.48 -33.56 -13.19
C THR A 140 -11.91 -33.24 -14.60
N ILE A 141 -12.57 -34.17 -15.28
CA ILE A 141 -13.01 -34.03 -16.68
C ILE A 141 -14.54 -34.06 -16.72
N GLY A 142 -15.14 -32.93 -17.07
CA GLY A 142 -16.58 -32.74 -17.02
C GLY A 142 -17.07 -31.73 -18.04
N THR A 143 -17.66 -30.63 -17.58
CA THR A 143 -17.97 -29.49 -18.46
C THR A 143 -16.72 -28.83 -19.02
N GLY A 144 -15.61 -28.91 -18.27
CA GLY A 144 -14.27 -28.50 -18.65
C GLY A 144 -13.22 -29.39 -17.98
N LEU A 145 -11.97 -28.98 -18.07
CA LEU A 145 -10.80 -29.60 -17.44
C LEU A 145 -10.46 -28.87 -16.13
N GLY A 146 -10.31 -29.61 -15.04
CA GLY A 146 -9.75 -29.11 -13.78
C GLY A 146 -8.59 -30.00 -13.37
N SER A 147 -7.62 -29.44 -12.65
CA SER A 147 -6.42 -30.17 -12.23
C SER A 147 -5.91 -29.67 -10.89
N THR A 148 -5.25 -30.55 -10.15
CA THR A 148 -4.52 -30.20 -8.94
C THR A 148 -3.38 -31.17 -8.76
N PHE A 149 -2.22 -30.62 -8.40
CA PHE A 149 -1.01 -31.36 -8.06
C PHE A 149 -0.89 -31.35 -6.53
N LEU A 150 -0.79 -32.53 -5.93
CA LEU A 150 -0.69 -32.70 -4.49
C LEU A 150 0.63 -33.36 -4.12
N GLU A 151 1.26 -32.83 -3.08
CA GLU A 151 2.24 -33.55 -2.27
C GLU A 151 1.70 -33.60 -0.84
N ASN A 152 1.35 -34.81 -0.38
CA ASN A 152 0.52 -35.06 0.78
C ASN A 152 -0.80 -34.26 0.70
N ASP A 153 -1.14 -33.51 1.75
CA ASP A 153 -2.32 -32.65 1.81
C ASP A 153 -2.05 -31.22 1.31
N THR A 154 -0.89 -30.97 0.72
CA THR A 154 -0.50 -29.64 0.24
C THR A 154 -0.81 -29.49 -1.25
N VAL A 155 -1.61 -28.47 -1.59
CA VAL A 155 -1.84 -28.04 -2.98
C VAL A 155 -0.61 -27.29 -3.47
N LEU A 156 -0.01 -27.81 -4.54
CA LEU A 156 1.21 -27.25 -5.12
C LEU A 156 0.91 -26.27 -6.26
N ASN A 157 1.86 -25.39 -6.51
CA ASN A 157 1.82 -24.36 -7.55
C ASN A 157 3.16 -24.30 -8.31
N GLU A 158 3.33 -23.31 -9.17
CA GLU A 158 4.49 -23.08 -10.04
C GLU A 158 5.84 -22.92 -9.32
N LEU A 159 5.84 -22.72 -8.00
CA LEU A 159 7.07 -22.71 -7.20
C LEU A 159 7.70 -24.11 -7.09
N THR A 160 6.95 -25.15 -7.42
CA THR A 160 7.45 -26.53 -7.49
C THR A 160 7.76 -26.90 -8.93
N GLU A 161 8.96 -27.45 -9.16
CA GLU A 161 9.41 -27.87 -10.48
C GLU A 161 8.43 -28.86 -11.13
N GLY A 162 8.11 -28.62 -12.41
CA GLY A 162 7.25 -29.50 -13.21
C GLY A 162 5.75 -29.22 -13.09
N ILE A 163 5.35 -28.16 -12.38
CA ILE A 163 3.95 -27.78 -12.19
C ILE A 163 3.65 -26.50 -12.99
N PRO A 164 2.54 -26.46 -13.75
CA PRO A 164 2.11 -25.25 -14.44
C PRO A 164 1.63 -24.17 -13.46
N GLU A 165 1.42 -22.95 -13.95
CA GLU A 165 0.88 -21.83 -13.16
C GLU A 165 -0.39 -22.24 -12.40
N HIS A 166 -0.36 -22.08 -11.07
CA HIS A 166 -1.38 -22.49 -10.11
C HIS A 166 -1.78 -23.98 -10.16
N GLY A 167 -1.01 -24.83 -10.82
CA GLY A 167 -1.35 -26.24 -11.06
C GLY A 167 -2.47 -26.44 -12.09
N TYR A 168 -2.77 -25.42 -12.91
CA TYR A 168 -3.86 -25.45 -13.88
C TYR A 168 -3.43 -26.09 -15.21
N LEU A 169 -4.23 -27.05 -15.68
CA LEU A 169 -4.04 -27.71 -16.96
C LEU A 169 -4.99 -27.19 -18.04
N TYR A 170 -6.11 -26.55 -17.67
CA TYR A 170 -7.18 -26.16 -18.60
C TYR A 170 -6.75 -25.12 -19.65
N ASN A 171 -5.85 -24.22 -19.27
CA ASN A 171 -5.34 -23.11 -20.08
C ASN A 171 -4.01 -23.43 -20.77
N ILE A 172 -3.55 -24.69 -20.71
CA ILE A 172 -2.33 -25.10 -21.40
C ILE A 172 -2.62 -25.24 -22.91
N PRO A 173 -1.83 -24.60 -23.79
CA PRO A 173 -1.97 -24.78 -25.23
C PRO A 173 -1.84 -26.25 -25.62
N TYR A 174 -2.79 -26.75 -26.41
CA TYR A 174 -2.78 -28.11 -26.93
C TYR A 174 -3.35 -28.13 -28.35
N ARG A 175 -2.50 -28.52 -29.30
CA ARG A 175 -2.79 -28.47 -30.75
C ARG A 175 -3.28 -27.07 -31.18
N ASP A 176 -4.45 -26.99 -31.81
CA ASP A 176 -5.01 -25.75 -32.35
C ASP A 176 -5.82 -24.92 -31.32
N GLY A 177 -5.80 -25.29 -30.04
CA GLY A 177 -6.58 -24.62 -28.99
C GLY A 177 -5.96 -24.77 -27.60
N MET A 178 -6.81 -24.74 -26.57
CA MET A 178 -6.41 -25.01 -25.18
C MET A 178 -6.81 -26.43 -24.77
N ALA A 179 -6.18 -26.98 -23.75
CA ALA A 179 -6.52 -28.31 -23.23
C ALA A 179 -8.02 -28.44 -22.87
N ASP A 180 -8.64 -27.41 -22.30
CA ASP A 180 -10.09 -27.40 -22.01
C ASP A 180 -10.97 -27.64 -23.26
N ASP A 181 -10.51 -27.21 -24.45
CA ASP A 181 -11.23 -27.40 -25.71
C ASP A 181 -11.23 -28.86 -26.17
N TYR A 182 -10.30 -29.68 -25.66
CA TYR A 182 -10.15 -31.10 -25.98
C TYR A 182 -10.63 -32.04 -24.87
N PHE A 183 -10.52 -31.62 -23.62
CA PHE A 183 -10.83 -32.45 -22.44
C PHE A 183 -12.10 -31.97 -21.74
N SER A 184 -13.20 -31.93 -22.50
CA SER A 184 -14.50 -31.44 -22.01
C SER A 184 -15.68 -32.14 -22.67
N THR A 185 -16.87 -32.02 -22.06
CA THR A 185 -18.14 -32.49 -22.65
C THR A 185 -18.40 -31.82 -24.00
N ARG A 186 -17.98 -30.55 -24.13
CA ARG A 186 -18.07 -29.77 -25.38
C ARG A 186 -17.29 -30.43 -26.51
N TRP A 187 -16.07 -30.90 -26.25
CA TRP A 187 -15.28 -31.60 -27.26
C TRP A 187 -15.96 -32.86 -27.78
N PHE A 188 -16.42 -33.73 -26.87
CA PHE A 188 -17.12 -34.98 -27.23
C PHE A 188 -18.35 -34.72 -28.09
N VAL A 189 -19.20 -33.77 -27.67
CA VAL A 189 -20.45 -33.44 -28.36
C VAL A 189 -20.19 -32.80 -29.72
N ASN A 190 -19.28 -31.83 -29.80
CA ASN A 190 -18.97 -31.14 -31.05
C ASN A 190 -18.32 -32.08 -32.06
N THR A 191 -17.33 -32.86 -31.62
CA THR A 191 -16.62 -33.82 -32.48
C THR A 191 -17.58 -34.90 -33.00
N TRP A 192 -18.41 -35.47 -32.12
CA TRP A 192 -19.43 -36.44 -32.53
C TRP A 192 -20.41 -35.85 -33.55
N ASN A 193 -20.99 -34.69 -33.25
CA ASN A 193 -22.00 -34.06 -34.10
C ASN A 193 -21.44 -33.58 -35.45
N MET A 194 -20.14 -33.27 -35.50
CA MET A 194 -19.43 -32.94 -36.74
C MET A 194 -19.17 -34.19 -37.58
N LEU A 195 -18.70 -35.28 -36.96
CA LEU A 195 -18.40 -36.53 -37.67
C LEU A 195 -19.67 -37.30 -38.09
N PHE A 196 -20.75 -37.18 -37.32
CA PHE A 196 -21.99 -37.94 -37.51
C PHE A 196 -23.23 -37.02 -37.46
N PRO A 197 -23.43 -36.15 -38.48
CA PRO A 197 -24.49 -35.14 -38.48
C PRO A 197 -25.91 -35.73 -38.42
N ASP A 198 -26.10 -36.97 -38.85
CA ASP A 198 -27.40 -37.69 -38.82
C ASP A 198 -27.68 -38.38 -37.47
N LYS A 199 -26.72 -38.38 -36.55
CA LYS A 199 -26.77 -39.10 -35.26
C LYS A 199 -26.50 -38.18 -34.08
N LYS A 200 -26.97 -36.94 -34.12
CA LYS A 200 -26.61 -35.92 -33.12
C LYS A 200 -26.89 -36.37 -31.68
N VAL A 201 -26.00 -35.98 -30.79
CA VAL A 201 -26.06 -36.20 -29.34
C VAL A 201 -26.00 -34.88 -28.60
N THR A 202 -26.49 -34.85 -27.36
CA THR A 202 -26.44 -33.66 -26.50
C THR A 202 -25.50 -33.82 -25.30
N GLY A 203 -24.87 -34.99 -25.12
CA GLY A 203 -23.93 -35.21 -24.03
C GLY A 203 -23.20 -36.54 -24.09
N VAL A 204 -22.11 -36.64 -23.32
CA VAL A 204 -21.22 -37.82 -23.30
C VAL A 204 -21.92 -39.09 -22.84
N LYS A 205 -22.93 -38.99 -21.97
CA LYS A 205 -23.72 -40.14 -21.50
C LYS A 205 -24.37 -40.91 -22.65
N GLU A 206 -24.85 -40.21 -23.69
CA GLU A 206 -25.45 -40.85 -24.85
C GLU A 206 -24.39 -41.54 -25.71
N ILE A 207 -23.22 -40.92 -25.87
CA ILE A 207 -22.08 -41.51 -26.59
C ILE A 207 -21.61 -42.78 -25.87
N ALA A 208 -21.47 -42.74 -24.53
CA ALA A 208 -21.12 -43.90 -23.72
C ALA A 208 -22.15 -45.03 -23.82
N LEU A 209 -23.44 -44.71 -23.86
CA LEU A 209 -24.50 -45.71 -24.07
C LEU A 209 -24.39 -46.35 -25.46
N ARG A 210 -24.08 -45.57 -26.51
CA ARG A 210 -23.85 -46.10 -27.86
C ARG A 210 -22.62 -47.01 -27.91
N ALA A 211 -21.52 -46.61 -27.26
CA ALA A 211 -20.31 -47.43 -27.15
C ALA A 211 -20.59 -48.75 -26.41
N SER A 212 -21.39 -48.71 -25.33
CA SER A 212 -21.85 -49.90 -24.59
C SER A 212 -22.69 -50.84 -25.47
N ASN A 213 -23.46 -50.28 -26.40
CA ASN A 213 -24.28 -51.03 -27.36
C ASN A 213 -23.51 -51.46 -28.63
N GLY A 214 -22.18 -51.29 -28.67
CA GLY A 214 -21.32 -51.75 -29.77
C GLY A 214 -21.20 -50.79 -30.97
N ASP A 215 -21.52 -49.51 -30.83
CA ASP A 215 -21.23 -48.53 -31.90
C ASP A 215 -19.73 -48.24 -31.98
N ASN A 216 -19.07 -48.82 -33.00
CA ASN A 216 -17.63 -48.65 -33.25
C ASN A 216 -17.22 -47.17 -33.35
N ASN A 217 -18.11 -46.29 -33.84
CA ASN A 217 -17.80 -44.86 -33.93
C ASN A 217 -17.65 -44.22 -32.53
N ALA A 218 -18.47 -44.66 -31.57
CA ALA A 218 -18.43 -44.16 -30.20
C ALA A 218 -17.18 -44.68 -29.48
N GLN A 219 -16.84 -45.95 -29.70
CA GLN A 219 -15.61 -46.54 -29.19
C GLN A 219 -14.36 -45.82 -29.74
N SER A 220 -14.28 -45.61 -31.06
CA SER A 220 -13.18 -44.87 -31.67
C SER A 220 -13.07 -43.41 -31.20
N LEU A 221 -14.18 -42.76 -30.83
CA LEU A 221 -14.13 -41.42 -30.24
C LEU A 221 -13.49 -41.43 -28.84
N PHE A 222 -13.78 -42.44 -28.00
CA PHE A 222 -13.13 -42.62 -26.71
C PHE A 222 -11.66 -43.04 -26.85
N GLU A 223 -11.31 -43.83 -27.86
CA GLU A 223 -9.91 -44.16 -28.18
C GLU A 223 -9.12 -42.91 -28.60
N ASN A 224 -9.72 -42.04 -29.41
CA ASN A 224 -9.13 -40.76 -29.79
C ASN A 224 -8.93 -39.86 -28.56
N PHE A 225 -9.94 -39.78 -27.68
CA PHE A 225 -9.82 -39.08 -26.40
C PHE A 225 -8.66 -39.61 -25.55
N ALA A 226 -8.54 -40.94 -25.40
CA ALA A 226 -7.47 -41.57 -24.65
C ALA A 226 -6.09 -41.18 -25.18
N SER A 227 -5.89 -41.27 -26.50
CA SER A 227 -4.63 -40.90 -27.16
C SER A 227 -4.30 -39.42 -26.98
N ASN A 228 -5.27 -38.52 -27.15
CA ASN A 228 -5.06 -37.10 -26.93
C ASN A 228 -4.72 -36.80 -25.47
N PHE A 229 -5.40 -37.47 -24.53
CA PHE A 229 -5.18 -37.28 -23.10
C PHE A 229 -3.80 -37.76 -22.68
N VAL A 230 -3.35 -38.92 -23.18
CA VAL A 230 -1.99 -39.44 -22.94
C VAL A 230 -0.94 -38.48 -23.48
N GLU A 231 -1.08 -38.05 -24.73
CA GLU A 231 -0.16 -37.08 -25.36
C GLU A 231 -0.04 -35.81 -24.50
N PHE A 232 -1.18 -35.27 -24.06
CA PHE A 232 -1.23 -34.06 -23.26
C PHE A 232 -0.68 -34.22 -21.84
N ILE A 233 -1.02 -35.29 -21.13
CA ILE A 233 -0.68 -35.44 -19.71
C ILE A 233 0.76 -35.92 -19.50
N THR A 234 1.36 -36.59 -20.48
CA THR A 234 2.68 -37.21 -20.39
C THR A 234 3.80 -36.26 -19.90
N PRO A 235 3.94 -35.03 -20.42
CA PRO A 235 4.97 -34.10 -19.93
C PRO A 235 4.86 -33.82 -18.43
N PHE A 236 3.63 -33.69 -17.92
CA PHE A 236 3.38 -33.44 -16.49
C PHE A 236 3.70 -34.66 -15.64
N LEU A 237 3.38 -35.87 -16.13
CA LEU A 237 3.75 -37.12 -15.45
C LEU A 237 5.27 -37.31 -15.37
N LEU A 238 6.01 -37.00 -16.45
CA LEU A 238 7.47 -37.13 -16.49
C LEU A 238 8.17 -36.18 -15.52
N ASN A 239 7.70 -34.94 -15.46
CA ASN A 239 8.32 -33.90 -14.63
C ASN A 239 7.91 -34.04 -13.17
N PHE A 240 6.61 -34.20 -12.90
CA PHE A 240 6.10 -34.26 -11.53
C PHE A 240 6.26 -35.64 -10.89
N LYS A 241 6.35 -36.73 -11.68
CA LYS A 241 6.54 -38.10 -11.18
C LYS A 241 5.56 -38.51 -10.08
N PRO A 242 4.24 -38.39 -10.29
CA PRO A 242 3.26 -38.80 -9.30
C PRO A 242 3.24 -40.31 -9.12
N GLU A 243 2.96 -40.76 -7.89
CA GLU A 243 2.60 -42.15 -7.60
C GLU A 243 1.28 -42.52 -8.28
N LYS A 244 0.32 -41.58 -8.28
CA LYS A 244 -0.99 -41.75 -8.90
C LYS A 244 -1.45 -40.58 -9.75
N LEU A 245 -2.07 -40.89 -10.88
CA LEU A 245 -2.95 -40.02 -11.63
C LEU A 245 -4.40 -40.43 -11.37
N ILE A 246 -5.21 -39.53 -10.85
CA ILE A 246 -6.62 -39.80 -10.56
C ILE A 246 -7.49 -39.04 -11.53
N ILE A 247 -8.36 -39.75 -12.23
CA ILE A 247 -9.30 -39.15 -13.18
C ILE A 247 -10.69 -39.14 -12.55
N GLY A 248 -11.26 -37.94 -12.40
CA GLY A 248 -12.59 -37.70 -11.86
C GLY A 248 -13.47 -36.87 -12.79
N GLY A 249 -14.61 -36.42 -12.27
CA GLY A 249 -15.60 -35.67 -13.04
C GLY A 249 -16.60 -36.56 -13.81
N ASN A 250 -17.59 -35.93 -14.45
CA ASN A 250 -18.70 -36.66 -15.07
C ASN A 250 -18.29 -37.53 -16.28
N ILE A 251 -17.21 -37.16 -17.00
CA ILE A 251 -16.71 -37.98 -18.12
C ILE A 251 -16.01 -39.25 -17.60
N ALA A 252 -15.41 -39.21 -16.40
CA ALA A 252 -14.80 -40.38 -15.77
C ALA A 252 -15.78 -41.53 -15.52
N LYS A 253 -17.10 -41.29 -15.53
CA LYS A 253 -18.13 -42.34 -15.47
C LYS A 253 -18.17 -43.24 -16.72
N ALA A 254 -17.50 -42.84 -17.80
CA ALA A 254 -17.32 -43.62 -19.02
C ALA A 254 -15.92 -44.24 -19.11
N SER A 255 -15.22 -44.40 -17.97
CA SER A 255 -13.83 -44.89 -17.89
C SER A 255 -13.60 -46.21 -18.59
N ASP A 256 -14.59 -47.09 -18.63
CA ASP A 256 -14.51 -48.42 -19.26
C ASP A 256 -14.13 -48.35 -20.74
N PHE A 257 -14.33 -47.21 -21.39
CA PHE A 257 -14.01 -47.01 -22.81
C PHE A 257 -12.64 -46.40 -23.08
N PHE A 258 -11.93 -45.91 -22.07
CA PHE A 258 -10.66 -45.20 -22.29
C PHE A 258 -9.56 -45.49 -21.27
N LEU A 259 -9.87 -45.95 -20.06
CA LEU A 259 -8.89 -46.09 -18.98
C LEU A 259 -7.79 -47.12 -19.31
N ASP A 260 -8.17 -48.31 -19.79
CA ASP A 260 -7.23 -49.37 -20.18
C ASP A 260 -6.32 -48.92 -21.32
N ASN A 261 -6.86 -48.13 -22.25
CA ASN A 261 -6.08 -47.59 -23.37
C ASN A 261 -5.08 -46.54 -22.87
N ILE A 262 -5.49 -45.62 -21.99
CA ILE A 262 -4.58 -44.66 -21.36
C ILE A 262 -3.46 -45.40 -20.63
N GLN A 263 -3.80 -46.39 -19.80
CA GLN A 263 -2.81 -47.17 -19.05
C GLN A 263 -1.83 -47.90 -19.99
N SER A 264 -2.33 -48.60 -21.01
CA SER A 264 -1.47 -49.31 -21.97
C SER A 264 -0.52 -48.37 -22.73
N GLN A 265 -0.98 -47.15 -23.07
CA GLN A 265 -0.13 -46.17 -23.74
C GLN A 265 0.93 -45.58 -22.80
N LEU A 266 0.61 -45.30 -21.53
CA LEU A 266 1.58 -44.82 -20.55
C LEU A 266 2.63 -45.90 -20.20
N GLU A 267 2.23 -47.17 -20.11
CA GLU A 267 3.14 -48.30 -19.89
C GLU A 267 4.17 -48.43 -21.02
N LYS A 268 3.75 -48.22 -22.29
CA LYS A 268 4.66 -48.18 -23.44
C LYS A 268 5.67 -47.04 -23.38
N LEU A 269 5.37 -45.97 -22.64
CA LEU A 269 6.26 -44.83 -22.38
C LEU A 269 7.14 -45.04 -21.14
N ASN A 270 7.13 -46.22 -20.52
CA ASN A 270 7.85 -46.56 -19.29
C ASN A 270 7.49 -45.66 -18.08
N LEU A 271 6.25 -45.15 -18.03
CA LEU A 271 5.75 -44.40 -16.89
C LEU A 271 5.18 -45.35 -15.83
N ILE A 272 5.69 -45.26 -14.59
CA ILE A 272 5.32 -46.13 -13.45
C ILE A 272 4.07 -45.59 -12.71
N THR A 273 3.57 -44.41 -13.07
CA THR A 273 2.39 -43.80 -12.43
C THR A 273 1.16 -44.69 -12.55
N LYS A 274 0.53 -45.01 -11.42
CA LYS A 274 -0.73 -45.76 -11.39
C LYS A 274 -1.90 -44.84 -11.72
N ILE A 275 -2.84 -45.31 -12.56
CA ILE A 275 -4.07 -44.57 -12.86
C ILE A 275 -5.22 -45.17 -12.06
N ASP A 276 -5.96 -44.32 -11.34
CA ASP A 276 -7.17 -44.72 -10.62
C ASP A 276 -8.34 -43.77 -11.02
N ILE A 277 -9.58 -44.25 -10.92
CA ILE A 277 -10.78 -43.39 -11.01
C ILE A 277 -11.16 -42.90 -9.61
N CYS A 278 -11.67 -41.67 -9.54
CA CYS A 278 -12.15 -41.08 -8.29
C CYS A 278 -13.18 -41.97 -7.56
N ARG A 279 -13.17 -41.97 -6.23
CA ARG A 279 -14.07 -42.80 -5.41
C ARG A 279 -15.24 -42.02 -4.82
N LEU A 280 -15.03 -40.73 -4.51
CA LEU A 280 -16.00 -39.93 -3.77
C LEU A 280 -16.94 -39.14 -4.67
N TRP A 281 -16.58 -38.95 -5.94
CA TRP A 281 -17.39 -38.22 -6.93
C TRP A 281 -17.80 -36.82 -6.41
N ASP A 282 -19.10 -36.56 -6.36
CA ASP A 282 -19.70 -35.29 -5.92
C ASP A 282 -19.66 -35.08 -4.39
N MET A 283 -19.08 -36.03 -3.64
CA MET A 283 -18.79 -35.86 -2.22
C MET A 283 -17.38 -35.33 -1.98
N SER A 284 -16.48 -35.46 -2.97
CA SER A 284 -15.09 -35.05 -2.86
C SER A 284 -14.90 -33.56 -2.52
N PRO A 285 -15.49 -32.61 -3.27
CA PRO A 285 -15.30 -31.18 -2.97
C PRO A 285 -15.90 -30.77 -1.62
N LEU A 286 -16.93 -31.47 -1.14
CA LEU A 286 -17.50 -31.24 0.19
C LEU A 286 -16.51 -31.64 1.30
N ILE A 287 -15.94 -32.84 1.19
CA ILE A 287 -14.97 -33.36 2.16
C ILE A 287 -13.69 -32.52 2.15
N GLY A 288 -13.14 -32.25 0.97
CA GLY A 288 -11.90 -31.51 0.83
C GLY A 288 -12.00 -30.06 1.34
N SER A 289 -13.06 -29.33 0.97
CA SER A 289 -13.26 -27.96 1.45
C SER A 289 -13.46 -27.88 2.98
N ALA A 290 -14.19 -28.82 3.56
CA ALA A 290 -14.42 -28.88 5.01
C ALA A 290 -13.15 -29.20 5.80
N ILE A 291 -12.36 -30.19 5.36
CA ILE A 291 -11.10 -30.56 6.02
C ILE A 291 -10.05 -29.46 5.86
N TYR A 292 -9.93 -28.89 4.65
CA TYR A 292 -9.08 -27.73 4.40
C TYR A 292 -9.39 -26.59 5.37
N THR A 293 -10.68 -26.26 5.53
CA THR A 293 -11.14 -25.25 6.50
C THR A 293 -10.78 -25.61 7.93
N SER A 294 -10.94 -26.87 8.33
CA SER A 294 -10.50 -27.34 9.65
C SER A 294 -9.02 -27.07 9.88
N ASN A 295 -8.16 -27.34 8.89
CA ASN A 295 -6.72 -27.15 9.03
C ASN A 295 -6.35 -25.66 9.06
N ILE A 296 -6.92 -24.85 8.16
CA ILE A 296 -6.71 -23.40 8.14
C ILE A 296 -7.13 -22.77 9.47
N LEU A 297 -8.32 -23.11 9.99
CA LEU A 297 -8.83 -22.53 11.24
C LEU A 297 -8.11 -23.05 12.49
N LYS A 298 -7.53 -24.26 12.47
CA LYS A 298 -6.64 -24.75 13.54
C LYS A 298 -5.31 -23.99 13.58
N ASN A 299 -4.82 -23.59 12.41
CA ASN A 299 -3.56 -22.87 12.26
C ASN A 299 -3.73 -21.34 12.28
N MET A 300 -4.96 -20.84 12.49
CA MET A 300 -5.23 -19.42 12.72
C MET A 300 -4.84 -19.04 14.17
N GLU A 301 -3.54 -18.94 14.43
CA GLU A 301 -3.01 -18.26 15.61
C GLU A 301 -1.93 -17.25 15.19
N ASN A 302 -2.28 -15.97 15.34
CA ASN A 302 -1.45 -14.81 15.70
C ASN A 302 -2.01 -13.55 15.05
N THR A 303 -2.31 -12.55 15.86
CA THR A 303 -2.42 -11.17 15.39
C THR A 303 -1.09 -10.79 14.77
N LYS A 304 -1.01 -10.76 13.43
CA LYS A 304 0.13 -10.16 12.76
C LYS A 304 0.27 -8.73 13.26
N GLU A 305 1.48 -8.37 13.64
CA GLU A 305 1.82 -6.98 13.92
C GLU A 305 1.36 -6.11 12.73
N LYS A 306 0.50 -5.12 12.98
CA LYS A 306 0.00 -4.23 11.93
C LYS A 306 1.00 -3.11 11.62
N ARG A 307 1.85 -2.75 12.58
CA ARG A 307 2.72 -1.56 12.55
C ARG A 307 4.03 -1.91 13.24
N HIS A 308 5.16 -1.78 12.55
CA HIS A 308 6.48 -2.01 13.14
C HIS A 308 7.14 -0.66 13.46
N THR A 309 6.83 -0.16 14.65
CA THR A 309 7.29 1.12 15.18
C THR A 309 7.07 1.20 16.68
N GLU A 310 7.94 1.95 17.36
CA GLU A 310 7.74 2.33 18.76
C GLU A 310 6.95 3.64 18.91
N GLN A 311 6.53 4.25 17.80
CA GLN A 311 5.78 5.50 17.80
C GLN A 311 4.27 5.27 18.02
N PHE A 312 3.69 6.11 18.87
CA PHE A 312 2.26 6.09 19.15
C PHE A 312 1.43 6.58 17.96
N ILE A 313 0.20 6.05 17.83
CA ILE A 313 -0.81 6.62 16.93
C ILE A 313 -1.19 8.01 17.46
N ALA A 314 -1.50 8.96 16.57
CA ALA A 314 -1.95 10.28 17.02
C ALA A 314 -3.20 10.16 17.91
N PRO A 315 -3.22 10.86 19.06
CA PRO A 315 -4.33 10.81 19.99
C PRO A 315 -5.62 11.29 19.32
N ILE A 316 -6.73 10.62 19.64
CA ILE A 316 -8.06 10.99 19.14
C ILE A 316 -8.52 12.32 19.75
N ASN A 317 -8.24 12.53 21.03
CA ASN A 317 -8.72 13.68 21.77
C ASN A 317 -7.70 14.82 21.74
N SER A 318 -8.19 16.05 21.63
CA SER A 318 -7.34 17.23 21.72
C SER A 318 -6.94 17.53 23.16
N THR A 319 -5.68 17.94 23.34
CA THR A 319 -5.14 18.45 24.59
C THR A 319 -4.50 19.81 24.32
N VAL A 320 -4.83 20.80 25.14
CA VAL A 320 -4.22 22.13 25.04
C VAL A 320 -2.76 22.04 25.46
N THR A 321 -1.86 22.44 24.58
CA THR A 321 -0.43 22.51 24.88
C THR A 321 -0.13 23.81 25.65
N PRO A 322 0.50 23.73 26.85
CA PRO A 322 0.92 24.90 27.61
C PRO A 322 1.88 25.81 26.83
N SER A 323 1.97 27.08 27.24
CA SER A 323 2.97 28.01 26.72
C SER A 323 4.38 27.53 27.06
N GLY A 324 5.28 27.53 26.06
CA GLY A 324 6.66 27.10 26.19
C GLY A 324 6.86 25.58 26.05
N GLU A 325 5.80 24.80 25.84
CA GLU A 325 5.88 23.37 25.58
C GLU A 325 5.65 23.07 24.10
N TYR A 326 6.54 22.26 23.49
CA TYR A 326 6.41 21.87 22.10
C TYR A 326 5.18 20.96 21.89
N ASP A 327 4.30 21.34 20.97
CA ASP A 327 3.13 20.54 20.58
C ASP A 327 3.49 19.55 19.45
N ILE A 328 3.46 18.26 19.74
CA ILE A 328 3.70 17.20 18.73
C ILE A 328 2.46 16.86 17.88
N TYR A 329 1.28 17.36 18.24
CA TYR A 329 0.01 17.14 17.53
C TYR A 329 -0.77 18.44 17.31
N PRO A 330 -0.15 19.46 16.66
CA PRO A 330 -0.79 20.75 16.44
C PRO A 330 -2.01 20.58 15.55
N ALA A 331 -3.14 21.18 15.92
CA ALA A 331 -4.40 21.05 15.20
C ALA A 331 -5.04 22.39 14.86
N PHE A 332 -5.60 22.49 13.65
CA PHE A 332 -6.28 23.68 13.18
C PHE A 332 -7.78 23.63 13.52
N PRO A 333 -8.34 24.70 14.12
CA PRO A 333 -9.72 24.69 14.58
C PRO A 333 -10.73 24.85 13.43
N LEU A 334 -11.69 23.92 13.34
CA LEU A 334 -12.76 23.95 12.34
C LEU A 334 -14.07 24.58 12.84
N GLY A 335 -14.19 24.81 14.14
CA GLY A 335 -15.46 25.12 14.81
C GLY A 335 -16.17 23.88 15.33
N LYS A 336 -17.46 23.98 15.66
CA LYS A 336 -18.27 22.89 16.26
C LYS A 336 -18.97 22.03 15.22
N GLY A 337 -19.16 20.76 15.53
CA GLY A 337 -19.98 19.79 14.80
C GLY A 337 -19.37 19.27 13.51
N LYS A 338 -18.03 19.32 13.34
CA LYS A 338 -17.37 19.05 12.05
C LYS A 338 -16.71 17.67 11.97
N ILE A 339 -16.33 17.08 13.09
CA ILE A 339 -15.69 15.75 13.13
C ILE A 339 -16.62 14.74 13.79
N GLY A 340 -16.91 13.66 13.07
CA GLY A 340 -17.65 12.49 13.55
C GLY A 340 -16.73 11.34 13.96
N LYS A 341 -17.24 10.40 14.77
CA LYS A 341 -16.50 9.24 15.28
C LYS A 341 -17.28 7.93 15.14
N GLY A 342 -16.55 6.89 14.72
CA GLY A 342 -16.93 5.49 14.85
C GLY A 342 -17.80 4.96 13.70
N ILE A 343 -17.83 3.63 13.61
CA ILE A 343 -18.52 2.91 12.53
C ILE A 343 -20.05 3.17 12.50
N ASN A 344 -20.67 3.44 13.65
CA ASN A 344 -22.10 3.70 13.75
C ASN A 344 -22.49 5.00 13.02
N GLN A 345 -21.72 6.07 13.20
CA GLN A 345 -22.01 7.34 12.53
C GLN A 345 -21.69 7.26 11.03
N LEU A 346 -20.71 6.43 10.64
CA LEU A 346 -20.44 6.13 9.24
C LEU A 346 -21.65 5.41 8.61
N ALA A 347 -22.19 4.40 9.30
CA ALA A 347 -23.40 3.70 8.87
C ALA A 347 -24.62 4.66 8.80
N ASP A 348 -24.81 5.56 9.76
CA ASP A 348 -25.87 6.58 9.73
C ASP A 348 -25.80 7.46 8.48
N TRP A 349 -24.59 7.79 8.03
CA TRP A 349 -24.38 8.56 6.80
C TRP A 349 -24.66 7.71 5.56
N ILE A 350 -24.11 6.49 5.52
CA ILE A 350 -24.24 5.57 4.37
C ILE A 350 -25.69 5.17 4.10
N GLU A 351 -26.51 4.93 5.13
CA GLU A 351 -27.90 4.47 4.97
C GLU A 351 -28.83 5.49 4.31
N LYS A 352 -28.39 6.74 4.16
CA LYS A 352 -29.11 7.80 3.42
C LYS A 352 -29.01 7.63 1.90
N HIS A 353 -28.18 6.69 1.45
CA HIS A 353 -27.89 6.45 0.04
C HIS A 353 -28.15 4.98 -0.31
N SER A 354 -28.50 4.71 -1.56
CA SER A 354 -28.66 3.35 -2.09
C SER A 354 -27.39 2.83 -2.77
N GLN A 355 -26.45 3.72 -3.10
CA GLN A 355 -25.18 3.41 -3.74
C GLN A 355 -24.09 4.30 -3.14
N ILE A 356 -22.92 3.74 -2.84
CA ILE A 356 -21.75 4.45 -2.29
C ILE A 356 -20.48 3.95 -2.98
N LYS A 357 -19.54 4.88 -3.24
CA LYS A 357 -18.15 4.54 -3.55
C LYS A 357 -17.28 4.78 -2.32
N ILE A 358 -16.41 3.82 -1.99
CA ILE A 358 -15.38 3.96 -0.96
C ILE A 358 -14.02 3.76 -1.61
N ASP A 359 -13.36 4.87 -1.92
CA ASP A 359 -11.99 4.89 -2.43
C ASP A 359 -11.02 5.21 -1.29
N GLY A 360 -9.73 4.99 -1.50
CA GLY A 360 -8.73 5.27 -0.48
C GLY A 360 -7.33 4.99 -0.93
N TYR A 361 -6.40 5.54 -0.15
CA TYR A 361 -4.98 5.43 -0.39
C TYR A 361 -4.45 4.01 -0.13
N ILE A 362 -3.20 3.74 -0.51
CA ILE A 362 -2.56 2.47 -0.19
C ILE A 362 -2.39 2.33 1.33
N GLY A 363 -2.53 1.10 1.83
CA GLY A 363 -2.39 0.77 3.24
C GLY A 363 -3.71 0.66 4.01
N VAL A 364 -4.84 0.96 3.38
CA VAL A 364 -6.18 0.73 3.98
C VAL A 364 -6.45 -0.76 4.16
N PHE A 365 -6.90 -1.14 5.36
CA PHE A 365 -7.32 -2.51 5.68
C PHE A 365 -8.76 -2.76 5.23
N TRP A 366 -8.95 -2.90 3.92
CA TRP A 366 -10.27 -3.04 3.27
C TRP A 366 -11.12 -4.18 3.84
N ASP A 367 -10.52 -5.34 4.10
CA ASP A 367 -11.25 -6.50 4.61
C ASP A 367 -11.83 -6.24 6.00
N GLU A 368 -11.08 -5.59 6.88
CA GLU A 368 -11.54 -5.25 8.23
C GLU A 368 -12.69 -4.23 8.17
N LEU A 369 -12.61 -3.23 7.29
CA LEU A 369 -13.68 -2.26 7.09
C LEU A 369 -14.95 -2.93 6.57
N ILE A 370 -14.85 -3.79 5.56
CA ILE A 370 -15.99 -4.53 4.99
C ILE A 370 -16.67 -5.36 6.08
N ILE A 371 -15.89 -6.04 6.93
CA ILE A 371 -16.43 -6.85 8.03
C ILE A 371 -17.18 -5.97 9.04
N LYS A 372 -16.54 -4.92 9.54
CA LYS A 372 -17.11 -4.04 10.57
C LYS A 372 -18.33 -3.27 10.08
N LEU A 373 -18.25 -2.69 8.89
CA LEU A 373 -19.35 -1.97 8.27
C LEU A 373 -20.51 -2.91 7.90
N GLY A 374 -20.19 -4.09 7.36
CA GLY A 374 -21.18 -5.11 7.04
C GLY A 374 -21.91 -5.62 8.27
N GLU A 375 -21.21 -5.82 9.39
CA GLU A 375 -21.82 -6.17 10.68
C GLU A 375 -22.78 -5.08 11.18
N GLU A 376 -22.37 -3.82 11.14
CA GLU A 376 -23.19 -2.71 11.59
C GLU A 376 -24.45 -2.52 10.73
N LEU A 377 -24.32 -2.54 9.40
CA LEU A 377 -25.47 -2.39 8.50
C LEU A 377 -26.43 -3.59 8.57
N ARG A 378 -25.92 -4.81 8.81
CA ARG A 378 -26.77 -5.99 9.06
C ARG A 378 -27.58 -5.85 10.34
N LYS A 379 -26.99 -5.32 11.43
CA LYS A 379 -27.73 -5.07 12.69
C LYS A 379 -28.90 -4.11 12.48
N ARG A 380 -28.77 -3.20 11.51
CA ARG A 380 -29.81 -2.25 11.08
C ARG A 380 -30.81 -2.82 10.08
N GLY A 381 -30.68 -4.10 9.73
CA GLY A 381 -31.59 -4.81 8.84
C GLY A 381 -31.39 -4.51 7.36
N LYS A 382 -30.26 -3.92 6.95
CA LYS A 382 -29.98 -3.61 5.54
C LYS A 382 -29.46 -4.83 4.78
N ASN A 383 -30.02 -5.06 3.60
CA ASN A 383 -29.45 -5.97 2.61
C ASN A 383 -28.38 -5.25 1.78
N VAL A 384 -27.12 -5.34 2.25
CA VAL A 384 -25.97 -4.68 1.63
C VAL A 384 -25.23 -5.60 0.65
N ARG A 385 -24.76 -5.06 -0.47
CA ARG A 385 -23.82 -5.70 -1.39
C ARG A 385 -22.49 -4.96 -1.39
N PHE A 386 -21.40 -5.70 -1.20
CA PHE A 386 -20.05 -5.18 -1.34
C PHE A 386 -19.44 -5.68 -2.64
N PHE A 387 -19.02 -4.74 -3.49
CA PHE A 387 -18.25 -5.01 -4.69
C PHE A 387 -16.84 -4.45 -4.53
N HIS A 388 -15.81 -5.21 -4.90
CA HIS A 388 -14.42 -4.80 -4.65
C HIS A 388 -13.65 -4.53 -5.94
N THR A 389 -12.82 -3.48 -5.95
CA THR A 389 -12.09 -3.05 -7.16
C THR A 389 -10.99 -4.01 -7.59
N SER A 390 -10.43 -4.81 -6.66
CA SER A 390 -9.28 -5.69 -6.92
C SER A 390 -9.49 -6.68 -8.06
N VAL A 391 -10.73 -7.13 -8.32
CA VAL A 391 -11.00 -8.09 -9.42
C VAL A 391 -10.81 -7.48 -10.81
N ALA A 392 -10.77 -6.15 -10.89
CA ALA A 392 -10.52 -5.40 -12.11
C ALA A 392 -9.07 -4.92 -12.22
N MET A 393 -8.22 -5.13 -11.21
CA MET A 393 -6.79 -4.86 -11.33
C MET A 393 -6.14 -5.85 -12.30
N LYS A 394 -5.10 -5.39 -12.98
CA LYS A 394 -4.19 -6.27 -13.75
C LYS A 394 -3.46 -7.19 -12.79
N ASP A 395 -3.02 -8.35 -13.29
CA ASP A 395 -2.23 -9.29 -12.51
C ASP A 395 -0.89 -8.68 -12.06
N PRO A 396 -0.31 -9.18 -10.95
CA PRO A 396 0.96 -8.69 -10.43
C PRO A 396 2.08 -8.67 -11.46
N GLN A 397 2.24 -9.71 -12.29
CA GLN A 397 3.32 -9.77 -13.28
C GLN A 397 3.20 -8.66 -14.33
N THR A 398 1.99 -8.38 -14.80
CA THR A 398 1.71 -7.27 -15.74
C THR A 398 2.02 -5.92 -15.11
N ILE A 399 1.65 -5.71 -13.84
CA ILE A 399 1.96 -4.47 -13.11
C ILE A 399 3.46 -4.30 -12.95
N GLU A 400 4.17 -5.34 -12.53
CA GLU A 400 5.62 -5.28 -12.37
C GLU A 400 6.35 -4.95 -13.66
N LYS A 401 5.97 -5.61 -14.76
CA LYS A 401 6.52 -5.31 -16.08
C LYS A 401 6.25 -3.86 -16.51
N MET A 402 5.07 -3.32 -16.18
CA MET A 402 4.70 -1.95 -16.47
C MET A 402 5.55 -0.94 -15.69
N ILE A 403 5.89 -1.23 -14.44
CA ILE A 403 6.60 -0.28 -13.55
C ILE A 403 8.12 -0.47 -13.52
N ALA A 404 8.64 -1.62 -13.99
CA ALA A 404 10.07 -1.94 -13.98
C ALA A 404 10.99 -0.81 -14.52
N PRO A 405 10.64 -0.05 -15.59
CA PRO A 405 11.47 1.05 -16.07
C PRO A 405 11.71 2.18 -15.05
N TYR A 406 10.86 2.31 -14.04
CA TYR A 406 10.92 3.39 -13.03
C TYR A 406 11.67 2.98 -11.75
N LEU A 407 12.03 1.70 -11.60
CA LEU A 407 12.62 1.19 -10.35
C LEU A 407 14.16 1.21 -10.36
N GLY A 408 14.80 1.67 -11.42
CA GLY A 408 16.27 1.82 -11.47
C GLY A 408 17.05 0.49 -11.44
N GLY A 409 16.40 -0.63 -11.77
CA GLY A 409 17.00 -1.97 -11.75
C GLY A 409 17.51 -2.37 -10.37
N ASP A 410 18.78 -2.80 -10.31
CA ASP A 410 19.46 -3.29 -9.10
C ASP A 410 19.88 -2.17 -8.13
N ASN A 411 19.67 -0.88 -8.48
CA ASN A 411 19.96 0.21 -7.56
C ASN A 411 19.04 0.09 -6.32
N PRO A 412 19.57 -0.06 -5.09
CA PRO A 412 18.76 -0.33 -3.92
C PRO A 412 17.99 0.91 -3.40
N LEU A 413 18.34 2.10 -3.87
CA LEU A 413 17.83 3.37 -3.31
C LEU A 413 17.03 4.18 -4.32
N PHE A 414 17.53 4.33 -5.55
CA PHE A 414 16.98 5.30 -6.48
C PHE A 414 16.21 4.65 -7.63
N GLY A 415 15.04 5.23 -7.91
CA GLY A 415 14.25 5.03 -9.12
C GLY A 415 13.99 6.37 -9.82
N THR A 416 13.05 6.40 -10.75
CA THR A 416 12.65 7.58 -11.52
C THR A 416 11.16 7.81 -11.34
N ILE A 417 10.73 9.06 -11.13
CA ILE A 417 9.31 9.39 -10.95
C ILE A 417 8.49 8.95 -12.16
N THR A 418 7.43 8.16 -11.91
CA THR A 418 6.60 7.60 -12.97
C THR A 418 5.68 8.63 -13.65
N ASP A 419 5.50 8.47 -14.97
CA ASP A 419 4.52 9.22 -15.76
C ASP A 419 3.12 8.59 -15.74
N LYS A 420 2.97 7.40 -15.14
CA LYS A 420 1.72 6.63 -15.13
C LYS A 420 0.63 7.29 -14.29
N HIS A 421 -0.58 6.74 -14.42
CA HIS A 421 -1.79 7.10 -13.70
C HIS A 421 -2.44 5.85 -13.09
N LEU A 422 -3.21 6.00 -12.01
CA LEU A 422 -3.82 4.87 -11.31
C LEU A 422 -4.67 3.98 -12.22
N VAL A 423 -5.37 4.57 -13.20
CA VAL A 423 -6.16 3.81 -14.19
C VAL A 423 -5.34 2.76 -14.95
N ASN A 424 -4.02 2.94 -15.07
CA ASN A 424 -3.15 1.96 -15.72
C ASN A 424 -3.02 0.64 -14.93
N TRP A 425 -3.39 0.59 -13.64
CA TRP A 425 -3.46 -0.64 -12.84
C TRP A 425 -4.70 -1.48 -13.13
N PHE A 426 -5.69 -0.94 -13.86
CA PHE A 426 -6.97 -1.58 -14.06
C PHE A 426 -7.19 -2.00 -15.51
N ASP A 427 -7.98 -3.06 -15.68
CA ASP A 427 -8.74 -3.32 -16.90
C ASP A 427 -10.04 -2.49 -16.82
N GLU A 428 -10.14 -1.45 -17.64
CA GLU A 428 -11.30 -0.55 -17.65
C GLU A 428 -12.61 -1.26 -17.99
N ASN A 429 -12.58 -2.30 -18.83
CA ASN A 429 -13.80 -3.04 -19.18
C ASN A 429 -14.29 -3.83 -17.97
N LYS A 430 -13.38 -4.51 -17.26
CA LYS A 430 -13.73 -5.19 -16.01
C LYS A 430 -14.25 -4.19 -14.97
N LEU A 431 -13.52 -3.10 -14.74
CA LEU A 431 -13.88 -2.11 -13.72
C LEU A 431 -15.29 -1.53 -13.97
N ASN A 432 -15.60 -1.18 -15.22
CA ASN A 432 -16.89 -0.61 -15.59
C ASN A 432 -18.00 -1.66 -15.75
N SER A 433 -17.68 -2.95 -15.81
CA SER A 433 -18.67 -4.03 -15.85
C SER A 433 -19.35 -4.29 -14.50
N ILE A 434 -18.74 -3.86 -13.39
CA ILE A 434 -19.31 -4.00 -12.05
C ILE A 434 -20.46 -3.00 -11.93
N GLN A 435 -21.68 -3.50 -11.80
CA GLN A 435 -22.90 -2.69 -11.73
C GLN A 435 -23.60 -2.91 -10.38
N PRO A 436 -24.30 -1.87 -9.85
CA PRO A 436 -25.10 -2.03 -8.64
C PRO A 436 -26.17 -3.13 -8.82
N ASP A 437 -26.38 -3.94 -7.78
CA ASP A 437 -27.48 -4.89 -7.71
C ASP A 437 -28.79 -4.13 -7.40
N PRO A 438 -29.77 -4.10 -8.33
CA PRO A 438 -31.03 -3.38 -8.11
C PRO A 438 -31.90 -4.03 -7.02
N GLU A 439 -31.60 -5.25 -6.59
CA GLU A 439 -32.34 -5.97 -5.55
C GLU A 439 -31.77 -5.76 -4.14
N ALA A 440 -30.69 -4.96 -4.01
CA ALA A 440 -30.08 -4.62 -2.73
C ALA A 440 -30.59 -3.26 -2.21
N ASP A 441 -30.74 -3.14 -0.88
CA ASP A 441 -31.06 -1.86 -0.23
C ASP A 441 -29.91 -0.87 -0.39
N LEU A 442 -28.69 -1.40 -0.39
CA LEU A 442 -27.46 -0.63 -0.44
C LEU A 442 -26.37 -1.38 -1.21
N ASN A 443 -25.75 -0.67 -2.15
CA ASN A 443 -24.63 -1.14 -2.94
C ASN A 443 -23.38 -0.34 -2.58
N ILE A 444 -22.30 -1.00 -2.20
CA ILE A 444 -21.03 -0.37 -1.84
C ILE A 444 -19.97 -0.88 -2.80
N PHE A 445 -19.40 0.03 -3.60
CA PHE A 445 -18.23 -0.25 -4.42
C PHE A 445 -16.96 0.26 -3.71
N ILE A 446 -16.08 -0.65 -3.30
CA ILE A 446 -15.02 -0.40 -2.32
C ILE A 446 -13.65 -0.87 -2.81
N GLY A 447 -12.62 -0.10 -2.44
CA GLY A 447 -11.21 -0.42 -2.72
C GLY A 447 -10.50 0.75 -3.39
N THR A 448 -9.17 0.73 -3.37
CA THR A 448 -8.36 1.72 -4.08
C THR A 448 -8.78 1.77 -5.56
N GLY A 449 -9.05 2.96 -6.07
CA GLY A 449 -9.51 3.18 -7.44
C GLY A 449 -11.03 3.07 -7.64
N ALA A 450 -11.84 2.90 -6.58
CA ALA A 450 -13.31 2.82 -6.72
C ALA A 450 -13.91 4.06 -7.41
N ALA A 451 -13.32 5.25 -7.22
CA ALA A 451 -13.73 6.48 -7.85
C ALA A 451 -13.51 6.50 -9.38
N LEU A 452 -12.68 5.61 -9.93
CA LEU A 452 -12.48 5.47 -11.39
C LEU A 452 -13.66 4.80 -12.09
N SER A 453 -14.58 4.17 -11.36
CA SER A 453 -15.78 3.59 -11.96
C SER A 453 -16.79 4.63 -12.43
N GLN A 454 -17.66 4.21 -13.33
CA GLN A 454 -18.80 5.00 -13.83
C GLN A 454 -19.97 5.11 -12.83
N TRP A 455 -19.84 4.59 -11.59
CA TRP A 455 -20.89 4.70 -10.58
C TRP A 455 -21.16 6.16 -10.21
N LYS A 456 -22.42 6.58 -10.36
CA LYS A 456 -22.94 7.89 -9.95
C LYS A 456 -23.42 7.82 -8.50
N ALA A 457 -22.46 7.76 -7.59
CA ALA A 457 -22.70 7.62 -6.16
C ALA A 457 -21.80 8.56 -5.37
N PRO A 458 -22.21 8.97 -4.14
CA PRO A 458 -21.36 9.70 -3.23
C PRO A 458 -20.03 9.01 -2.97
N LEU A 459 -18.97 9.79 -2.78
CA LEU A 459 -17.62 9.31 -2.56
C LEU A 459 -17.19 9.48 -1.10
N ILE A 460 -16.90 8.35 -0.47
CA ILE A 460 -16.10 8.27 0.74
C ILE A 460 -14.63 8.08 0.33
N TYR A 461 -13.73 8.91 0.85
CA TYR A 461 -12.28 8.76 0.62
C TYR A 461 -11.55 8.50 1.94
N ILE A 462 -10.74 7.45 1.97
CA ILE A 462 -9.95 7.07 3.15
C ILE A 462 -8.49 7.48 2.92
N ASP A 463 -8.00 8.41 3.73
CA ASP A 463 -6.60 8.84 3.69
C ASP A 463 -5.78 8.18 4.80
N ILE A 464 -4.52 7.87 4.51
CA ILE A 464 -3.56 7.28 5.46
C ILE A 464 -2.29 8.14 5.46
N PRO A 465 -1.81 8.59 6.63
CA PRO A 465 -0.52 9.26 6.74
C PRO A 465 0.63 8.38 6.22
N LYS A 466 1.62 8.97 5.52
CA LYS A 466 2.68 8.18 4.88
C LYS A 466 3.59 7.46 5.86
N ASN A 467 3.92 8.07 7.00
CA ASN A 467 4.61 7.39 8.10
C ASN A 467 3.88 6.12 8.55
N GLU A 468 2.55 6.16 8.65
CA GLU A 468 1.73 5.00 9.00
C GLU A 468 1.80 3.91 7.91
N ILE A 469 1.80 4.28 6.63
CA ILE A 469 2.04 3.35 5.52
C ILE A 469 3.41 2.68 5.65
N GLN A 470 4.46 3.44 5.97
CA GLN A 470 5.80 2.91 6.17
C GLN A 470 5.84 1.92 7.36
N PHE A 471 5.16 2.22 8.47
CA PHE A 471 5.08 1.30 9.63
C PHE A 471 4.36 0.00 9.27
N ARG A 472 3.26 0.09 8.51
CA ARG A 472 2.51 -1.08 8.02
C ARG A 472 3.33 -1.93 7.04
N MET A 473 4.08 -1.27 6.16
CA MET A 473 4.99 -1.92 5.22
C MET A 473 6.10 -2.68 5.95
N ARG A 474 6.76 -2.04 6.93
CA ARG A 474 7.83 -2.68 7.71
C ARG A 474 7.35 -3.92 8.47
N ALA A 475 6.11 -3.90 8.98
CA ALA A 475 5.47 -5.04 9.62
C ALA A 475 5.09 -6.16 8.62
N GLY A 476 5.06 -5.88 7.31
CA GLY A 476 4.54 -6.79 6.30
C GLY A 476 3.02 -6.93 6.35
N ALA A 477 2.32 -5.93 6.89
CA ALA A 477 0.86 -5.90 6.99
C ALA A 477 0.19 -5.42 5.69
N ILE A 478 0.94 -4.78 4.80
CA ILE A 478 0.48 -4.27 3.51
C ILE A 478 1.48 -4.64 2.41
N ASN A 479 0.98 -4.76 1.18
CA ASN A 479 1.79 -4.90 -0.03
C ASN A 479 1.75 -3.61 -0.85
N ASN A 480 2.66 -3.48 -1.82
CA ASN A 480 2.62 -2.41 -2.83
C ASN A 480 1.37 -2.49 -3.72
N LEU A 481 1.06 -1.39 -4.41
CA LEU A 481 -0.18 -1.23 -5.16
C LEU A 481 -0.35 -2.32 -6.24
N GLY A 482 -1.38 -3.15 -6.08
CA GLY A 482 -1.74 -4.21 -7.02
C GLY A 482 -0.94 -5.51 -6.87
N LEU A 483 -0.11 -5.65 -5.83
CA LEU A 483 0.60 -6.88 -5.53
C LEU A 483 -0.09 -7.67 -4.41
N ASP A 484 -0.13 -9.00 -4.58
CA ASP A 484 -0.65 -9.95 -3.60
C ASP A 484 0.45 -10.60 -2.75
N TYR A 485 1.71 -10.30 -3.03
CA TYR A 485 2.87 -10.76 -2.28
C TYR A 485 3.73 -9.62 -1.74
N ARG A 486 4.58 -9.94 -0.75
CA ARG A 486 5.45 -8.99 -0.06
C ARG A 486 6.80 -8.86 -0.77
N LYS A 487 7.22 -7.63 -1.06
CA LYS A 487 8.61 -7.28 -1.40
C LYS A 487 9.43 -7.04 -0.12
N ASP A 488 10.76 -7.13 -0.22
CA ASP A 488 11.60 -6.65 0.86
C ASP A 488 11.36 -5.15 1.13
N ASN A 489 11.64 -4.70 2.36
CA ASN A 489 11.30 -3.34 2.77
C ASN A 489 11.97 -2.26 1.91
N GLN A 490 13.15 -2.51 1.36
CA GLN A 490 13.89 -1.53 0.54
C GLN A 490 13.24 -1.39 -0.84
N GLN A 491 12.96 -2.52 -1.52
CA GLN A 491 12.25 -2.53 -2.79
C GLN A 491 10.82 -2.01 -2.65
N ALA A 492 10.12 -2.39 -1.58
CA ALA A 492 8.77 -1.93 -1.30
C ALA A 492 8.72 -0.41 -1.13
N TYR A 493 9.63 0.16 -0.34
CA TYR A 493 9.74 1.61 -0.15
C TYR A 493 10.10 2.32 -1.47
N LYS A 494 11.04 1.78 -2.25
CA LYS A 494 11.40 2.33 -3.57
C LYS A 494 10.19 2.39 -4.49
N GLN A 495 9.39 1.32 -4.58
CA GLN A 495 8.16 1.35 -5.38
C GLN A 495 7.12 2.33 -4.83
N LEU A 496 6.90 2.37 -3.51
CA LEU A 496 6.00 3.34 -2.89
C LEU A 496 6.34 4.77 -3.31
N TYR A 497 7.63 5.10 -3.21
CA TYR A 497 8.15 6.45 -3.41
C TYR A 497 8.09 6.92 -4.88
N PHE A 498 8.61 6.11 -5.81
CA PHE A 498 8.76 6.52 -7.21
C PHE A 498 7.53 6.21 -8.07
N VAL A 499 6.62 5.35 -7.60
CA VAL A 499 5.48 4.83 -8.37
C VAL A 499 4.17 5.01 -7.62
N ASP A 500 3.95 4.26 -6.53
CA ASP A 500 2.61 4.12 -5.95
C ASP A 500 2.10 5.47 -5.41
N TRP A 501 2.90 6.20 -4.64
CA TRP A 501 2.51 7.50 -4.11
C TRP A 501 2.29 8.54 -5.20
N ILE A 502 3.08 8.50 -6.27
CA ILE A 502 2.94 9.42 -7.40
C ILE A 502 1.60 9.24 -8.09
N VAL A 503 1.21 8.00 -8.40
CA VAL A 503 -0.07 7.74 -9.09
C VAL A 503 -1.27 7.93 -8.16
N LEU A 504 -1.13 7.61 -6.88
CA LEU A 504 -2.19 7.78 -5.89
C LEU A 504 -2.39 9.25 -5.51
N ASN A 505 -1.35 10.08 -5.46
CA ASN A 505 -1.47 11.52 -5.23
C ASN A 505 -2.17 12.22 -6.41
N LYS A 506 -1.85 11.85 -7.65
CA LYS A 506 -2.60 12.31 -8.84
C LYS A 506 -4.08 11.94 -8.77
N HIS A 507 -4.41 10.72 -8.34
CA HIS A 507 -5.79 10.26 -8.16
C HIS A 507 -6.50 10.97 -6.99
N LYS A 508 -5.82 11.14 -5.86
CA LYS A 508 -6.31 11.87 -4.67
C LYS A 508 -6.72 13.29 -5.04
N LYS A 509 -5.89 13.99 -5.81
CA LYS A 509 -6.19 15.33 -6.34
C LYS A 509 -7.47 15.37 -7.17
N GLN A 510 -7.67 14.37 -8.05
CA GLN A 510 -8.89 14.26 -8.86
C GLN A 510 -10.12 13.94 -8.00
N CYS A 511 -9.95 13.19 -6.92
CA CYS A 511 -11.02 12.85 -5.99
C CYS A 511 -11.44 14.01 -5.10
N LEU A 512 -10.52 14.86 -4.63
CA LEU A 512 -10.78 15.95 -3.68
C LEU A 512 -12.08 16.76 -3.92
N PRO A 513 -12.37 17.29 -5.12
CA PRO A 513 -13.61 18.04 -5.37
C PRO A 513 -14.88 17.17 -5.29
N LEU A 514 -14.75 15.85 -5.40
CA LEU A 514 -15.84 14.86 -5.41
C LEU A 514 -16.06 14.21 -4.04
N ILE A 515 -15.16 14.41 -3.07
CA ILE A 515 -15.29 13.79 -1.74
C ILE A 515 -16.54 14.35 -1.04
N ASP A 516 -17.43 13.45 -0.64
CA ASP A 516 -18.59 13.75 0.20
C ASP A 516 -18.29 13.49 1.68
N LEU A 517 -17.45 12.50 1.97
CA LEU A 517 -16.98 12.16 3.32
C LEU A 517 -15.51 11.72 3.27
N LEU A 518 -14.68 12.27 4.15
CA LEU A 518 -13.30 11.84 4.31
C LEU A 518 -13.14 11.09 5.63
N ILE A 519 -12.39 10.00 5.63
CA ILE A 519 -12.05 9.19 6.81
C ILE A 519 -10.54 9.20 7.02
N ASP A 520 -10.12 9.43 8.26
CA ASP A 520 -8.75 9.17 8.71
C ASP A 520 -8.61 7.67 9.07
N GLY A 521 -7.92 6.92 8.21
CA GLY A 521 -7.80 5.46 8.32
C GLY A 521 -6.58 4.98 9.11
N GLN A 522 -5.92 5.84 9.90
CA GLN A 522 -4.77 5.44 10.70
C GLN A 522 -5.13 4.59 11.95
N ARG A 523 -6.42 4.54 12.31
CA ARG A 523 -6.94 3.90 13.53
C ARG A 523 -7.73 2.61 13.23
N GLU A 524 -8.03 1.87 14.28
CA GLU A 524 -9.01 0.79 14.22
C GLU A 524 -10.40 1.35 13.88
N TRP A 525 -11.21 0.59 13.13
CA TRP A 525 -12.47 1.08 12.55
C TRP A 525 -13.54 1.46 13.59
N ASP A 526 -13.49 0.87 14.79
CA ASP A 526 -14.39 1.25 15.89
C ASP A 526 -14.10 2.67 16.42
N GLU A 527 -12.88 3.19 16.16
CA GLU A 527 -12.41 4.52 16.58
C GLU A 527 -12.14 5.46 15.40
N LEU A 528 -12.62 5.12 14.19
CA LEU A 528 -12.43 5.96 13.01
C LEU A 528 -12.93 7.39 13.25
N LEU A 529 -12.27 8.36 12.64
CA LEU A 529 -12.74 9.74 12.59
C LEU A 529 -13.09 10.10 11.16
N MET A 530 -14.14 10.91 11.00
CA MET A 530 -14.61 11.34 9.68
C MET A 530 -15.00 12.82 9.66
N ILE A 531 -14.93 13.43 8.48
CA ILE A 531 -15.33 14.81 8.22
C ILE A 531 -16.09 14.89 6.90
N ALA A 532 -17.14 15.72 6.83
CA ALA A 532 -17.85 15.96 5.58
C ALA A 532 -16.94 16.68 4.59
N GLY A 533 -17.02 16.33 3.30
CA GLY A 533 -16.12 16.88 2.29
C GLY A 533 -16.20 18.40 2.14
N ASN A 534 -17.38 19.00 2.34
CA ASN A 534 -17.55 20.46 2.35
C ASN A 534 -16.83 21.11 3.54
N ASP A 535 -16.92 20.50 4.73
CA ASP A 535 -16.26 21.00 5.93
C ASP A 535 -14.74 20.88 5.84
N LEU A 536 -14.25 19.80 5.21
CA LEU A 536 -12.83 19.64 4.88
C LEU A 536 -12.36 20.78 3.97
N ARG A 537 -13.02 20.99 2.83
CA ARG A 537 -12.64 22.04 1.86
C ARG A 537 -12.73 23.44 2.47
N GLU A 538 -13.75 23.73 3.28
CA GLU A 538 -13.87 24.99 4.02
C GLU A 538 -12.72 25.16 5.02
N GLY A 539 -12.38 24.10 5.76
CA GLY A 539 -11.25 24.08 6.70
C GLY A 539 -9.92 24.35 6.02
N LEU A 540 -9.63 23.66 4.91
CA LEU A 540 -8.42 23.88 4.09
C LEU A 540 -8.37 25.31 3.54
N HIS A 541 -9.50 25.83 3.05
CA HIS A 541 -9.56 27.19 2.54
C HIS A 541 -9.27 28.22 3.64
N LYS A 542 -9.85 28.08 4.84
CA LYS A 542 -9.55 28.95 5.99
C LYS A 542 -8.09 28.87 6.39
N MET A 543 -7.55 27.66 6.46
CA MET A 543 -6.14 27.40 6.77
C MET A 543 -5.21 28.11 5.77
N SER A 544 -5.53 28.06 4.47
CA SER A 544 -4.77 28.72 3.40
C SER A 544 -4.74 30.26 3.45
N ARG A 545 -5.54 30.86 4.34
CA ARG A 545 -5.66 32.31 4.51
C ARG A 545 -5.25 32.81 5.89
N ASN A 546 -4.77 31.94 6.77
CA ASN A 546 -4.50 32.30 8.16
C ASN A 546 -3.09 31.86 8.57
N PHE A 547 -2.98 30.63 9.06
CA PHE A 547 -1.74 30.00 9.45
C PHE A 547 -1.94 28.49 9.39
N PHE A 548 -0.84 27.74 9.35
CA PHE A 548 -0.89 26.32 9.60
C PHE A 548 0.43 25.81 10.16
N ARG A 549 0.33 24.65 10.81
CA ARG A 549 1.46 23.83 11.20
C ARG A 549 1.11 22.38 10.89
N VAL A 550 2.07 21.68 10.31
CA VAL A 550 1.91 20.27 9.99
C VAL A 550 2.24 19.43 11.21
N ARG A 551 1.76 18.18 11.24
CA ARG A 551 2.11 17.22 12.29
C ARG A 551 3.58 16.81 12.10
N PRO A 552 4.49 17.12 13.04
CA PRO A 552 5.88 16.70 12.95
C PRO A 552 6.01 15.18 13.07
N TRP A 553 7.07 14.63 12.47
CA TRP A 553 7.41 13.22 12.58
C TRP A 553 8.90 13.06 12.92
N PHE A 554 9.20 12.20 13.88
CA PHE A 554 10.55 12.02 14.43
C PHE A 554 11.06 10.63 14.06
N GLU A 555 12.28 10.48 13.54
CA GLU A 555 12.80 9.16 13.14
C GLU A 555 14.21 8.91 13.72
N PRO A 556 14.47 7.70 14.27
CA PRO A 556 15.82 7.30 14.68
C PRO A 556 16.76 7.18 13.48
N GLY A 557 18.06 7.28 13.74
CA GLY A 557 19.06 7.16 12.70
C GLY A 557 20.43 6.78 13.23
N ALA A 558 21.31 6.30 12.35
CA ALA A 558 22.64 5.81 12.73
C ALA A 558 23.51 6.86 13.47
N TRP A 559 23.24 8.15 13.24
CA TRP A 559 23.97 9.27 13.85
C TRP A 559 23.16 10.04 14.91
N GLY A 560 21.91 9.62 15.15
CA GLY A 560 20.95 10.41 15.91
C GLY A 560 21.36 10.71 17.35
N GLY A 561 20.94 11.86 17.83
CA GLY A 561 21.23 12.40 19.13
C GLY A 561 20.10 12.24 20.15
N GLN A 562 20.18 13.06 21.20
CA GLN A 562 19.31 13.02 22.37
C GLN A 562 18.60 14.36 22.65
N TRP A 563 18.89 15.43 21.90
CA TRP A 563 18.32 16.74 22.18
C TRP A 563 16.79 16.72 22.07
N MET A 564 16.26 16.19 20.96
CA MET A 564 14.80 16.13 20.75
C MET A 564 14.13 15.29 21.84
N LYS A 565 14.72 14.14 22.19
CA LYS A 565 14.22 13.30 23.29
C LYS A 565 14.23 14.02 24.63
N ASN A 566 15.16 14.92 24.89
CA ASN A 566 15.26 15.58 26.19
C ASN A 566 14.40 16.86 26.27
N HIS A 567 14.13 17.52 25.15
CA HIS A 567 13.45 18.83 25.12
C HIS A 567 11.98 18.75 24.66
N ILE A 568 11.59 17.71 23.92
CA ILE A 568 10.21 17.56 23.42
C ILE A 568 9.45 16.53 24.26
N GLN A 569 8.37 16.98 24.91
CA GLN A 569 7.49 16.12 25.70
C GLN A 569 6.60 15.26 24.79
N GLY A 570 6.13 14.11 25.29
CA GLY A 570 5.26 13.19 24.54
C GLY A 570 5.98 12.25 23.55
N LEU A 571 7.25 12.52 23.20
CA LEU A 571 8.06 11.58 22.44
C LEU A 571 8.34 10.31 23.25
N ASN A 572 8.33 9.15 22.58
CA ASN A 572 8.73 7.90 23.19
C ASN A 572 10.19 7.99 23.66
N LYS A 573 10.43 7.73 24.95
CA LYS A 573 11.77 7.82 25.55
C LYS A 573 12.57 6.53 25.44
N GLU A 574 11.92 5.41 25.09
CA GLU A 574 12.53 4.09 24.94
C GLU A 574 13.32 3.95 23.63
N VAL A 575 13.02 4.77 22.61
CA VAL A 575 13.80 4.79 21.36
C VAL A 575 15.26 5.14 21.67
N ASN A 576 16.22 4.45 21.05
CA ASN A 576 17.64 4.66 21.33
C ASN A 576 18.09 6.11 21.09
N ASN A 577 17.70 6.69 19.96
CA ASN A 577 18.02 8.06 19.57
C ASN A 577 16.94 8.64 18.64
N LEU A 578 17.07 9.93 18.33
CA LEU A 578 16.33 10.58 17.25
C LEU A 578 17.32 11.34 16.38
N ALA A 579 17.30 11.09 15.08
CA ALA A 579 18.17 11.76 14.12
C ALA A 579 17.43 12.91 13.42
N TRP A 580 16.20 12.64 12.99
CA TRP A 580 15.39 13.58 12.22
C TRP A 580 14.15 14.02 12.99
N SER A 581 13.79 15.30 12.85
CA SER A 581 12.39 15.73 12.89
C SER A 581 12.02 16.33 11.55
N PHE A 582 10.98 15.79 10.92
CA PHE A 582 10.37 16.36 9.72
C PHE A 582 9.34 17.40 10.16
N GLU A 583 9.76 18.67 10.24
CA GLU A 583 8.94 19.77 10.77
C GLU A 583 8.02 20.39 9.72
N LEU A 584 8.46 20.41 8.45
CA LEU A 584 7.66 20.92 7.34
C LEU A 584 8.05 20.26 6.01
N MET A 585 7.46 19.12 5.71
CA MET A 585 7.66 18.36 4.48
C MET A 585 6.33 17.84 3.93
N VAL A 586 5.79 18.50 2.88
CA VAL A 586 4.48 18.14 2.25
C VAL A 586 4.35 16.66 1.97
N LEU A 587 5.43 16.09 1.47
CA LEU A 587 5.45 14.72 1.01
C LEU A 587 5.43 13.70 2.14
N GLU A 588 5.56 14.08 3.41
CA GLU A 588 5.59 13.13 4.52
C GLU A 588 4.61 13.51 5.65
N ASN A 589 4.35 14.80 5.86
CA ASN A 589 3.53 15.27 6.98
C ASN A 589 2.02 15.31 6.68
N GLY A 590 1.24 15.15 7.75
CA GLY A 590 -0.19 15.44 7.77
C GLY A 590 -0.52 16.80 8.36
N LEU A 591 -1.79 17.19 8.23
CA LEU A 591 -2.44 18.32 8.86
C LEU A 591 -3.47 17.77 9.84
N MET A 592 -3.39 18.16 11.11
CA MET A 592 -4.44 17.82 12.06
C MET A 592 -5.51 18.91 12.04
N LEU A 593 -6.76 18.49 12.03
CA LEU A 593 -7.93 19.34 12.14
C LEU A 593 -8.64 19.00 13.45
N GLU A 594 -9.14 20.01 14.16
CA GLU A 594 -9.88 19.79 15.40
C GLU A 594 -11.30 20.37 15.40
N SER A 595 -12.20 19.60 16.01
CA SER A 595 -13.60 19.96 16.22
C SER A 595 -14.16 19.11 17.36
N ASP A 596 -14.89 19.73 18.28
CA ASP A 596 -15.54 19.07 19.43
C ASP A 596 -14.62 18.19 20.28
N GLY A 597 -13.34 18.56 20.38
CA GLY A 597 -12.33 17.81 21.13
C GLY A 597 -11.74 16.61 20.39
N TYR A 598 -12.13 16.35 19.14
CA TYR A 598 -11.53 15.32 18.28
C TYR A 598 -10.45 15.91 17.37
N ARG A 599 -9.42 15.12 17.06
CA ARG A 599 -8.34 15.45 16.11
C ARG A 599 -8.30 14.45 14.95
N LEU A 600 -8.63 14.92 13.76
CA LEU A 600 -8.60 14.15 12.52
C LEU A 600 -7.38 14.57 11.69
N GLU A 601 -6.65 13.61 11.13
CA GLU A 601 -5.51 13.91 10.27
C GLU A 601 -5.85 13.74 8.78
N VAL A 602 -5.33 14.64 7.96
CA VAL A 602 -5.33 14.53 6.49
C VAL A 602 -3.93 14.80 5.96
N SER A 603 -3.52 14.20 4.84
CA SER A 603 -2.21 14.51 4.23
C SER A 603 -2.09 15.99 3.81
N PHE A 604 -0.91 16.59 3.98
CA PHE A 604 -0.67 18.00 3.63
C PHE A 604 -0.91 18.28 2.13
N ASP A 605 -0.71 17.28 1.27
CA ASP A 605 -1.08 17.34 -0.16
C ASP A 605 -2.51 17.87 -0.40
N PHE A 606 -3.49 17.60 0.48
CA PHE A 606 -4.86 18.12 0.33
C PHE A 606 -4.94 19.66 0.35
N LEU A 607 -4.19 20.30 1.24
CA LEU A 607 -4.15 21.76 1.34
C LEU A 607 -3.54 22.37 0.07
N MET A 608 -2.45 21.78 -0.43
CA MET A 608 -1.82 22.23 -1.67
C MET A 608 -2.75 22.02 -2.88
N TYR A 609 -3.43 20.88 -2.99
CA TYR A 609 -4.38 20.63 -4.09
C TYR A 609 -5.60 21.55 -4.05
N SER A 610 -6.04 21.95 -2.86
CA SER A 610 -7.18 22.85 -2.68
C SER A 610 -6.83 24.31 -2.98
N ASP A 611 -5.73 24.81 -2.41
CA ASP A 611 -5.51 26.25 -2.28
C ASP A 611 -4.03 26.68 -2.45
N TYR A 612 -3.20 25.97 -3.25
CA TYR A 612 -1.77 26.32 -3.41
C TYR A 612 -1.51 27.79 -3.78
N GLN A 613 -2.38 28.44 -4.56
CA GLN A 613 -2.23 29.85 -4.92
C GLN A 613 -2.37 30.77 -3.72
N ASN A 614 -3.30 30.48 -2.80
CA ASN A 614 -3.45 31.25 -1.56
C ASN A 614 -2.23 31.08 -0.65
N ILE A 615 -1.61 29.91 -0.69
CA ILE A 615 -0.44 29.58 0.14
C ILE A 615 0.80 30.25 -0.41
N LEU A 616 1.13 29.97 -1.67
CA LEU A 616 2.39 30.32 -2.30
C LEU A 616 2.43 31.75 -2.85
N GLY A 617 1.28 32.33 -3.18
CA GLY A 617 1.18 33.68 -3.72
C GLY A 617 1.97 33.85 -5.01
N GLU A 618 2.94 34.76 -5.00
CA GLU A 618 3.76 35.12 -6.16
C GLU A 618 4.46 33.93 -6.83
N CYS A 619 4.94 32.96 -6.05
CA CYS A 619 5.67 31.79 -6.57
C CYS A 619 4.79 30.59 -6.95
N SER A 620 3.46 30.76 -6.90
CA SER A 620 2.50 29.67 -7.08
C SER A 620 2.59 28.98 -8.44
N GLU A 621 2.82 29.71 -9.53
CA GLU A 621 2.92 29.09 -10.87
C GLU A 621 4.23 28.34 -11.08
N THR A 622 5.30 28.74 -10.36
CA THR A 622 6.62 28.09 -10.40
C THR A 622 6.58 26.71 -9.75
N PHE A 623 6.00 26.61 -8.55
CA PHE A 623 6.02 25.38 -7.75
C PHE A 623 4.70 24.60 -7.77
N LYS A 624 3.60 25.23 -8.13
CA LYS A 624 2.25 24.63 -8.18
C LYS A 624 1.90 23.94 -6.87
N TYR A 625 1.83 22.62 -6.86
CA TYR A 625 1.42 21.83 -5.69
C TYR A 625 2.59 21.46 -4.78
N ASP A 626 3.83 21.68 -5.22
CA ASP A 626 5.01 21.45 -4.40
C ASP A 626 5.20 22.66 -3.48
N PHE A 627 5.23 22.44 -2.17
CA PHE A 627 5.58 23.52 -1.24
C PHE A 627 7.10 23.68 -1.26
N PRO A 628 7.65 24.88 -1.52
CA PRO A 628 9.03 25.02 -1.97
C PRO A 628 10.08 24.90 -0.87
N ILE A 629 9.76 25.27 0.37
CA ILE A 629 10.72 25.35 1.49
C ILE A 629 10.38 24.27 2.51
N ARG A 630 11.35 23.46 2.91
CA ARG A 630 11.22 22.52 4.03
C ARG A 630 12.10 22.93 5.21
N PHE A 631 11.61 22.60 6.40
CA PHE A 631 12.31 22.75 7.67
C PHE A 631 12.42 21.36 8.30
N ASP A 632 13.64 20.97 8.67
CA ASP A 632 13.91 19.70 9.36
C ASP A 632 14.88 19.92 10.51
N PHE A 633 14.77 19.11 11.57
CA PHE A 633 15.84 18.99 12.57
C PHE A 633 16.79 17.85 12.24
N LEU A 634 18.07 18.14 12.33
CA LEU A 634 19.15 17.15 12.35
C LEU A 634 19.81 17.20 13.73
N ASP A 635 19.51 16.21 14.57
CA ASP A 635 20.00 16.11 15.94
C ASP A 635 21.22 15.18 16.01
N THR A 636 22.40 15.77 16.21
CA THR A 636 23.67 15.06 16.47
C THR A 636 24.14 15.25 17.92
N PHE A 637 23.27 15.74 18.79
CA PHE A 637 23.58 16.06 20.18
C PHE A 637 23.79 14.78 21.00
N ASP A 638 25.00 14.57 21.55
CA ASP A 638 25.40 13.24 22.08
C ASP A 638 25.29 12.10 21.06
N GLY A 639 25.25 12.45 19.77
CA GLY A 639 25.25 11.53 18.64
C GLY A 639 26.61 11.53 17.95
N ASP A 640 26.58 11.45 16.62
CA ASP A 640 27.78 11.39 15.79
C ASP A 640 27.62 12.28 14.54
N ASN A 641 28.70 12.47 13.78
CA ASN A 641 28.72 13.30 12.58
C ASN A 641 27.66 12.85 11.55
N LEU A 642 27.08 13.74 10.76
CA LEU A 642 26.36 13.32 9.55
C LEU A 642 27.31 12.71 8.52
N SER A 643 26.76 11.96 7.56
CA SER A 643 27.55 11.49 6.41
C SER A 643 28.07 12.67 5.59
N ILE A 644 29.29 12.55 5.09
CA ILE A 644 29.84 13.44 4.06
C ILE A 644 29.07 13.19 2.78
N GLN A 645 28.46 14.24 2.24
CA GLN A 645 27.46 14.11 1.18
C GLN A 645 27.38 15.34 0.28
N CYS A 646 26.63 15.22 -0.80
CA CYS A 646 26.20 16.34 -1.62
C CYS A 646 24.79 16.11 -2.20
N HIS A 647 24.19 17.18 -2.73
CA HIS A 647 22.92 17.14 -3.44
C HIS A 647 23.12 17.22 -4.96
N PRO A 648 22.23 16.61 -5.76
CA PRO A 648 22.33 16.62 -7.20
C PRO A 648 22.28 18.04 -7.78
N ARG A 649 22.91 18.24 -8.92
CA ARG A 649 22.76 19.47 -9.73
C ARG A 649 21.40 19.46 -10.43
N PRO A 650 20.83 20.64 -10.80
CA PRO A 650 19.52 20.72 -11.44
C PRO A 650 19.39 19.84 -12.70
N ARG A 651 20.35 19.92 -13.61
CA ARG A 651 20.35 19.08 -14.82
C ARG A 651 20.41 17.57 -14.49
N TYR A 652 21.20 17.19 -13.48
CA TYR A 652 21.38 15.80 -13.10
C TYR A 652 20.09 15.20 -12.51
N ILE A 653 19.43 15.95 -11.60
CA ILE A 653 18.21 15.47 -10.95
C ILE A 653 17.06 15.32 -11.94
N GLN A 654 16.98 16.21 -12.92
CA GLN A 654 16.00 16.15 -13.98
C GLN A 654 16.25 14.97 -14.92
N GLU A 655 17.48 14.82 -15.43
CA GLU A 655 17.82 13.76 -16.40
C GLU A 655 17.77 12.35 -15.80
N HIS A 656 18.13 12.16 -14.53
CA HIS A 656 18.25 10.83 -13.92
C HIS A 656 17.03 10.42 -13.08
N PHE A 657 16.34 11.39 -12.46
CA PHE A 657 15.25 11.10 -11.52
C PHE A 657 13.91 11.72 -11.91
N ASN A 658 13.86 12.49 -13.01
CA ASN A 658 12.65 13.16 -13.52
C ASN A 658 12.04 14.13 -12.49
N MET A 659 12.92 14.84 -11.77
CA MET A 659 12.53 15.83 -10.76
C MET A 659 12.51 17.25 -11.32
N PRO A 660 11.54 18.09 -10.92
CA PRO A 660 11.37 19.44 -11.48
C PRO A 660 12.38 20.47 -10.96
N PHE A 661 12.97 20.26 -9.78
CA PHE A 661 13.99 21.12 -9.19
C PHE A 661 14.86 20.32 -8.22
N THR A 662 15.99 20.89 -7.80
CA THR A 662 16.97 20.22 -6.94
C THR A 662 16.96 20.70 -5.49
N GLN A 663 17.68 19.95 -4.63
CA GLN A 663 17.87 20.27 -3.22
C GLN A 663 19.03 21.24 -3.06
N ASP A 664 18.69 22.43 -2.56
CA ASP A 664 19.58 23.42 -2.01
C ASP A 664 19.28 23.53 -0.52
N GLU A 665 20.30 23.60 0.33
CA GLU A 665 20.09 23.62 1.78
C GLU A 665 20.93 24.68 2.49
N THR A 666 20.59 24.90 3.74
CA THR A 666 21.31 25.73 4.69
C THR A 666 21.23 25.10 6.07
N TYR A 667 22.28 25.26 6.86
CA TYR A 667 22.30 24.85 8.26
C TYR A 667 22.23 26.08 9.15
N TYR A 668 21.11 26.22 9.85
CA TYR A 668 20.98 27.12 10.98
C TYR A 668 21.25 26.35 12.26
N ILE A 669 22.25 26.75 13.04
CA ILE A 669 22.60 26.04 14.27
C ILE A 669 21.63 26.46 15.37
N LEU A 670 20.56 25.68 15.56
CA LEU A 670 19.53 25.96 16.57
C LEU A 670 20.11 25.88 17.98
N ASP A 671 20.88 24.82 18.24
CA ASP A 671 21.56 24.59 19.52
C ASP A 671 22.82 23.76 19.31
N CYS A 672 23.77 23.83 20.24
CA CYS A 672 25.04 23.12 20.12
C CYS A 672 25.83 23.05 21.43
N LYS A 673 26.76 22.08 21.53
CA LYS A 673 27.72 21.99 22.64
C LYS A 673 29.08 21.45 22.19
N ASN A 674 30.04 21.40 23.11
CA ASN A 674 31.31 20.67 22.96
C ASN A 674 32.10 20.92 21.65
N SER A 675 32.38 22.18 21.34
CA SER A 675 33.13 22.57 20.13
C SER A 675 32.48 22.04 18.83
N PRO A 676 31.23 22.43 18.56
CA PRO A 676 30.46 21.94 17.41
C PRO A 676 31.10 22.37 16.09
N CYS A 677 30.88 21.63 15.00
CA CYS A 677 31.47 22.00 13.72
C CYS A 677 30.58 21.63 12.53
N VAL A 678 30.88 22.24 11.38
CA VAL A 678 30.30 21.89 10.08
C VAL A 678 31.44 21.63 9.11
N TYR A 679 31.38 20.48 8.43
CA TYR A 679 32.26 20.17 7.30
C TYR A 679 31.65 20.81 6.05
N LEU A 680 32.38 21.68 5.36
CA LEU A 680 31.83 22.45 4.24
C LEU A 680 32.91 22.85 3.25
N GLY A 681 32.73 22.46 1.98
CA GLY A 681 33.64 22.81 0.90
C GLY A 681 35.00 22.11 0.97
N PHE A 682 35.77 22.19 -0.10
CA PHE A 682 37.04 21.46 -0.23
C PHE A 682 38.24 22.27 0.28
N GLN A 683 39.29 21.56 0.69
CA GLN A 683 40.62 22.15 0.90
C GLN A 683 41.16 22.71 -0.42
N ASP A 684 41.99 23.76 -0.37
CA ASP A 684 42.48 24.45 -1.57
C ASP A 684 43.28 23.52 -2.53
N ASN A 685 44.01 22.57 -1.94
CA ASN A 685 44.84 21.57 -2.62
C ASN A 685 44.09 20.29 -3.03
N ILE A 686 42.74 20.28 -3.04
CA ILE A 686 41.95 19.11 -3.41
C ILE A 686 42.31 18.58 -4.81
N VAL A 687 42.49 17.25 -4.90
CA VAL A 687 42.62 16.48 -6.14
C VAL A 687 41.41 15.54 -6.27
N PRO A 688 40.47 15.77 -7.21
CA PRO A 688 39.23 14.99 -7.33
C PRO A 688 39.45 13.48 -7.45
N GLU A 689 40.44 13.05 -8.22
CA GLU A 689 40.74 11.64 -8.47
C GLU A 689 41.27 10.95 -7.20
N GLU A 690 42.11 11.63 -6.41
CA GLU A 690 42.59 11.11 -5.13
C GLU A 690 41.44 10.99 -4.13
N PHE A 691 40.55 11.99 -4.10
CA PHE A 691 39.37 11.97 -3.24
C PHE A 691 38.47 10.78 -3.57
N GLN A 692 38.09 10.61 -4.84
CA GLN A 692 37.29 9.47 -5.28
C GLN A 692 37.95 8.14 -4.93
N TYR A 693 39.21 7.96 -5.31
CA TYR A 693 39.95 6.73 -5.03
C TYR A 693 39.98 6.43 -3.53
N THR A 694 40.21 7.43 -2.68
CA THR A 694 40.24 7.26 -1.22
C THR A 694 38.89 6.81 -0.66
N LEU A 695 37.80 7.37 -1.16
CA LEU A 695 36.44 6.98 -0.77
C LEU A 695 36.13 5.53 -1.19
N GLU A 696 36.48 5.16 -2.42
CA GLU A 696 36.25 3.81 -2.96
C GLU A 696 37.07 2.77 -2.19
N GLN A 697 38.33 3.07 -1.88
CA GLN A 697 39.17 2.20 -1.06
C GLN A 697 38.63 2.07 0.38
N SER A 698 38.10 3.16 0.95
CA SER A 698 37.43 3.13 2.25
C SER A 698 36.22 2.22 2.25
N GLN A 699 35.37 2.33 1.23
CA GLN A 699 34.18 1.48 1.09
C GLN A 699 34.54 0.01 0.90
N GLN A 700 35.54 -0.28 0.05
CA GLN A 700 35.97 -1.65 -0.25
C GLN A 700 36.64 -2.34 0.93
N ASN A 701 37.50 -1.61 1.66
CA ASN A 701 38.37 -2.18 2.70
C ASN A 701 37.90 -1.88 4.13
N ALA A 702 36.80 -1.15 4.30
CA ALA A 702 36.30 -0.67 5.59
C ALA A 702 37.39 0.10 6.39
N THR A 703 38.11 1.01 5.71
CA THR A 703 39.20 1.80 6.30
C THR A 703 38.82 3.26 6.50
N LYS A 704 39.28 3.90 7.58
CA LYS A 704 38.90 5.29 7.92
C LYS A 704 39.53 6.26 6.93
N VAL A 705 38.73 7.27 6.55
CA VAL A 705 39.20 8.42 5.77
C VAL A 705 39.45 9.58 6.72
N GLU A 706 40.65 10.13 6.66
CA GLU A 706 40.99 11.43 7.26
C GLU A 706 40.37 12.55 6.42
N ILE A 707 39.05 12.70 6.53
CA ILE A 707 38.29 13.55 5.61
C ILE A 707 38.74 15.01 5.60
N GLU A 708 39.30 15.50 6.71
CA GLU A 708 39.80 16.87 6.87
C GLU A 708 40.98 17.19 5.91
N ARG A 709 41.63 16.16 5.34
CA ARG A 709 42.60 16.32 4.24
C ARG A 709 41.96 16.85 2.96
N PHE A 710 40.68 16.59 2.75
CA PHE A 710 39.94 16.91 1.53
C PHE A 710 38.87 17.98 1.74
N VAL A 711 38.18 17.95 2.88
CA VAL A 711 37.03 18.80 3.20
C VAL A 711 37.39 19.74 4.36
N GLN A 712 37.02 21.02 4.25
CA GLN A 712 37.26 21.98 5.32
C GLN A 712 36.31 21.75 6.50
N LYS A 713 36.77 22.09 7.70
CA LYS A 713 36.01 22.00 8.94
C LYS A 713 35.94 23.36 9.60
N HIS A 714 34.72 23.83 9.81
CA HIS A 714 34.43 25.15 10.37
C HIS A 714 33.82 25.01 11.75
N GLN A 715 34.33 25.78 12.71
CA GLN A 715 33.75 25.84 14.05
C GLN A 715 32.38 26.51 13.98
N ALA A 716 31.37 25.88 14.58
CA ALA A 716 30.01 26.40 14.66
C ALA A 716 29.73 27.02 16.03
N LYS A 717 28.71 27.86 16.10
CA LYS A 717 28.10 28.42 17.31
C LYS A 717 26.58 28.47 17.13
N LYS A 718 25.87 28.55 18.25
CA LYS A 718 24.42 28.78 18.25
C LYS A 718 24.10 30.02 17.43
N HIS A 719 23.13 29.90 16.53
CA HIS A 719 22.65 30.90 15.59
C HIS A 719 23.61 31.26 14.43
N ASP A 720 24.67 30.49 14.22
CA ASP A 720 25.44 30.53 12.97
C ASP A 720 24.61 29.97 11.81
N PHE A 721 24.90 30.45 10.60
CA PHE A 721 24.18 30.09 9.38
C PHE A 721 25.15 29.72 8.25
N PHE A 722 25.06 28.49 7.76
CA PHE A 722 25.92 27.95 6.69
C PHE A 722 25.10 27.69 5.43
N LEU A 723 25.68 28.00 4.27
CA LEU A 723 25.00 27.98 2.98
C LEU A 723 25.50 26.81 2.14
N ILE A 724 24.58 25.95 1.70
CA ILE A 724 24.90 24.68 1.04
C ILE A 724 24.10 24.60 -0.28
N PRO A 725 24.49 25.37 -1.31
CA PRO A 725 23.91 25.21 -2.64
C PRO A 725 24.22 23.80 -3.18
N ASN A 726 23.36 23.27 -4.04
CA ASN A 726 23.48 21.96 -4.66
C ASN A 726 24.88 21.68 -5.22
N GLY A 727 25.35 20.44 -5.16
CA GLY A 727 26.71 20.05 -5.54
C GLY A 727 27.82 20.49 -4.56
N THR A 728 27.50 21.05 -3.39
CA THR A 728 28.48 21.33 -2.32
C THR A 728 28.76 20.07 -1.50
N ILE A 729 30.03 19.77 -1.24
CA ILE A 729 30.42 18.74 -0.25
C ILE A 729 30.19 19.28 1.17
N HIS A 730 29.47 18.54 2.00
CA HIS A 730 29.15 18.99 3.35
C HIS A 730 28.82 17.84 4.31
N ALA A 731 28.83 18.14 5.62
CA ALA A 731 28.21 17.36 6.69
C ALA A 731 28.10 18.21 7.97
N SER A 732 27.01 18.04 8.73
CA SER A 732 26.97 18.54 10.11
C SER A 732 27.84 17.67 11.02
N GLY A 733 28.63 18.29 11.90
CA GLY A 733 29.40 17.59 12.91
C GLY A 733 28.55 17.13 14.09
N LYS A 734 29.15 16.36 14.99
CA LYS A 734 28.55 15.99 16.27
C LYS A 734 28.25 17.21 17.15
N ASP A 735 27.36 17.00 18.13
CA ASP A 735 27.00 17.98 19.16
C ASP A 735 26.30 19.25 18.63
N CYS A 736 25.52 19.10 17.55
CA CYS A 736 24.68 20.13 16.95
C CYS A 736 23.21 19.71 16.92
N VAL A 737 22.31 20.68 17.06
CA VAL A 737 20.96 20.61 16.52
C VAL A 737 20.88 21.61 15.39
N VAL A 738 20.77 21.09 14.18
CA VAL A 738 20.65 21.89 12.97
C VAL A 738 19.19 22.02 12.63
N LEU A 739 18.71 23.26 12.49
CA LEU A 739 17.55 23.55 11.68
C LEU A 739 18.02 23.60 10.22
N GLU A 740 17.72 22.54 9.48
CA GLU A 740 17.92 22.51 8.04
C GLU A 740 16.79 23.29 7.39
N ILE A 741 17.14 24.39 6.71
CA ILE A 741 16.21 25.08 5.81
C ILE A 741 16.65 24.71 4.40
N SER A 742 15.79 24.06 3.65
CA SER A 742 16.15 23.55 2.32
C SER A 742 15.00 23.66 1.33
N SER A 743 15.32 23.55 0.04
CA SER A 743 14.29 23.33 -0.96
C SER A 743 13.72 21.93 -0.83
N ALA A 744 12.47 21.76 -1.25
CA ALA A 744 11.71 20.53 -0.99
C ALA A 744 11.47 19.64 -2.24
N PRO A 745 12.47 19.25 -3.06
CA PRO A 745 12.25 18.08 -3.89
C PRO A 745 12.17 16.84 -2.99
N TYR A 746 11.57 15.77 -3.50
CA TYR A 746 11.75 14.41 -2.97
C TYR A 746 13.24 14.20 -2.60
N ILE A 747 13.52 13.61 -1.43
CA ILE A 747 14.83 13.52 -0.78
C ILE A 747 15.87 12.81 -1.68
N PHE A 748 16.85 13.56 -2.19
CA PHE A 748 18.05 13.01 -2.85
C PHE A 748 19.31 13.49 -2.15
N THR A 749 20.03 12.54 -1.55
CA THR A 749 21.30 12.77 -0.87
C THR A 749 22.31 11.74 -1.33
N PHE A 750 23.42 12.18 -1.92
CA PHE A 750 24.49 11.28 -2.33
C PHE A 750 25.51 11.16 -1.20
N LYS A 751 25.37 10.11 -0.40
CA LYS A 751 26.30 9.82 0.69
C LYS A 751 27.61 9.32 0.11
N MET A 752 28.73 9.95 0.46
CA MET A 752 30.04 9.65 -0.11
C MET A 752 30.98 9.01 0.92
N TYR A 753 30.85 9.40 2.20
CA TYR A 753 31.56 8.76 3.30
C TYR A 753 30.72 8.82 4.57
N ASP A 754 30.70 7.72 5.31
CA ASP A 754 29.84 7.57 6.48
C ASP A 754 30.57 7.07 7.73
N TRP A 755 31.86 7.39 7.83
CA TRP A 755 32.68 7.09 9.02
C TRP A 755 32.77 5.59 9.36
N ILE A 756 32.46 4.73 8.38
CA ILE A 756 32.40 3.25 8.49
C ILE A 756 31.39 2.80 9.54
N ARG A 757 30.28 3.55 9.64
CA ARG A 757 29.22 3.22 10.57
C ARG A 757 28.30 2.17 10.00
N MET A 758 27.77 1.37 10.92
CA MET A 758 26.68 0.47 10.62
C MET A 758 25.35 1.22 10.72
N GLY A 759 24.41 0.84 9.88
CA GLY A 759 23.01 1.20 10.03
C GLY A 759 22.40 0.53 11.26
N LEU A 760 21.14 0.88 11.53
CA LEU A 760 20.36 0.28 12.62
C LEU A 760 20.12 -1.23 12.40
N ASP A 761 20.30 -1.71 11.17
CA ASP A 761 20.25 -3.13 10.78
C ASP A 761 21.59 -3.86 10.97
N GLY A 762 22.62 -3.18 11.47
CA GLY A 762 23.96 -3.73 11.66
C GLY A 762 24.78 -3.88 10.36
N LYS A 763 24.29 -3.39 9.22
CA LYS A 763 24.99 -3.43 7.93
C LYS A 763 25.60 -2.07 7.57
N PRO A 764 26.67 -2.00 6.76
CA PRO A 764 27.17 -0.74 6.24
C PRO A 764 26.07 0.03 5.50
N ARG A 765 25.95 1.33 5.73
CA ARG A 765 24.97 2.14 4.99
C ARG A 765 25.39 2.25 3.52
N PRO A 766 24.44 2.21 2.57
CA PRO A 766 24.74 2.36 1.15
C PRO A 766 25.36 3.74 0.86
N LEU A 767 26.42 3.75 0.06
CA LEU A 767 27.11 4.95 -0.43
C LEU A 767 26.86 5.11 -1.94
N ASN A 768 26.88 6.37 -2.40
CA ASN A 768 26.59 6.79 -3.76
C ASN A 768 27.76 7.61 -4.33
N ILE A 769 28.99 7.12 -4.17
CA ILE A 769 30.22 7.86 -4.51
C ILE A 769 30.16 8.39 -5.95
N GLN A 770 29.82 7.55 -6.93
CA GLN A 770 29.78 7.98 -8.33
C GLN A 770 28.72 9.05 -8.61
N HIS A 771 27.53 8.93 -8.03
CA HIS A 771 26.51 9.99 -8.12
C HIS A 771 27.02 11.29 -7.50
N GLY A 772 27.69 11.21 -6.34
CA GLY A 772 28.31 12.36 -5.70
C GLY A 772 29.37 13.02 -6.58
N MET A 773 30.34 12.24 -7.09
CA MET A 773 31.41 12.71 -7.96
C MET A 773 30.89 13.42 -9.22
N ASN A 774 29.81 12.92 -9.82
CA ASN A 774 29.18 13.53 -10.98
C ASN A 774 28.52 14.90 -10.69
N ASN A 775 28.31 15.24 -9.43
CA ASN A 775 27.57 16.43 -9.00
C ASN A 775 28.41 17.45 -8.20
N LEU A 776 29.60 17.09 -7.74
CA LEU A 776 30.44 17.95 -6.91
C LEU A 776 31.05 19.14 -7.65
N TYR A 777 30.86 20.34 -7.12
CA TYR A 777 31.56 21.56 -7.55
C TYR A 777 32.90 21.69 -6.82
N PHE A 778 33.97 21.14 -7.39
CA PHE A 778 35.31 21.16 -6.80
C PHE A 778 35.95 22.55 -6.72
N GLU A 779 35.41 23.54 -7.43
CA GLU A 779 35.82 24.94 -7.33
C GLU A 779 35.35 25.63 -6.03
N ARG A 780 34.44 25.00 -5.26
CA ARG A 780 34.02 25.46 -3.92
C ARG A 780 35.05 25.04 -2.88
N LYS A 781 36.21 25.69 -2.94
CA LYS A 781 37.41 25.34 -2.16
C LYS A 781 38.18 26.55 -1.65
N GLY A 782 39.06 26.31 -0.69
CA GLY A 782 39.89 27.35 -0.07
C GLY A 782 39.06 28.52 0.48
N GLU A 783 39.55 29.74 0.28
CA GLU A 783 38.93 30.97 0.79
C GLU A 783 37.51 31.23 0.25
N LYS A 784 37.19 30.71 -0.95
CA LYS A 784 35.84 30.87 -1.52
C LYS A 784 34.76 30.25 -0.64
N VAL A 785 35.10 29.21 0.13
CA VAL A 785 34.16 28.59 1.08
C VAL A 785 33.76 29.60 2.15
N ILE A 786 34.72 30.31 2.73
CA ILE A 786 34.45 31.31 3.77
C ILE A 786 33.64 32.46 3.17
N GLN A 787 34.00 32.94 1.98
CA GLN A 787 33.36 34.09 1.35
C GLN A 787 31.95 33.83 0.82
N GLU A 788 31.70 32.64 0.25
CA GLU A 788 30.45 32.35 -0.46
C GLU A 788 29.53 31.37 0.28
N LEU A 789 30.06 30.52 1.17
CA LEU A 789 29.30 29.43 1.81
C LEU A 789 29.08 29.61 3.31
N ILE A 790 29.71 30.61 3.94
CA ILE A 790 29.41 31.02 5.32
C ILE A 790 28.63 32.32 5.26
N CYS A 791 27.48 32.36 5.94
CA CYS A 791 26.66 33.56 5.98
C CYS A 791 27.36 34.68 6.75
N HIS A 792 27.22 35.91 6.26
CA HIS A 792 27.66 37.13 6.95
C HIS A 792 26.42 37.99 7.25
N PRO A 793 25.74 37.77 8.40
CA PRO A 793 24.53 38.50 8.73
C PRO A 793 24.81 39.99 8.93
N TYR A 794 23.82 40.83 8.62
CA TYR A 794 23.86 42.25 8.92
C TYR A 794 22.50 42.77 9.41
N ILE A 795 22.54 43.77 10.28
CA ILE A 795 21.35 44.42 10.84
C ILE A 795 20.73 45.29 9.75
N MET A 796 19.45 45.05 9.43
CA MET A 796 18.65 45.90 8.56
C MET A 796 17.97 47.02 9.33
N GLU A 797 17.42 46.68 10.49
CA GLU A 797 16.71 47.61 11.36
C GLU A 797 16.99 47.26 12.83
N GLU A 798 17.22 48.26 13.66
CA GLU A 798 17.37 48.10 15.10
C GLU A 798 16.73 49.28 15.84
N ASN A 799 15.83 48.96 16.76
CA ASN A 799 15.24 49.89 17.70
C ASN A 799 15.08 49.21 19.07
N GLN A 800 14.54 49.91 20.08
CA GLN A 800 14.42 49.37 21.44
C GLN A 800 13.54 48.11 21.50
N GLU A 801 12.53 48.02 20.64
CA GLU A 801 11.51 46.96 20.65
C GLU A 801 11.86 45.79 19.74
N CYS A 802 12.59 46.01 18.65
CA CYS A 802 12.86 45.01 17.61
C CYS A 802 14.23 45.19 16.94
N THR A 803 14.89 44.07 16.63
CA THR A 803 16.06 43.98 15.75
C THR A 803 15.71 43.04 14.60
N ILE A 804 15.96 43.47 13.36
CA ILE A 804 15.80 42.68 12.14
C ILE A 804 17.17 42.51 11.50
N GLU A 805 17.60 41.28 11.35
CA GLU A 805 18.86 40.90 10.70
C GLU A 805 18.56 40.16 9.40
N HIS A 806 19.28 40.51 8.34
CA HIS A 806 19.28 39.73 7.11
C HIS A 806 20.38 38.67 7.22
N LEU A 807 20.01 37.40 7.02
CA LEU A 807 20.93 36.27 6.87
C LEU A 807 21.02 35.94 5.37
N PRO A 808 21.85 36.67 4.61
CA PRO A 808 21.87 36.54 3.15
C PRO A 808 22.19 35.11 2.72
N THR A 809 21.32 34.55 1.88
CA THR A 809 21.46 33.21 1.30
C THR A 809 22.31 33.23 0.02
N HIS A 810 22.78 32.04 -0.41
CA HIS A 810 23.63 31.94 -1.60
C HIS A 810 22.84 32.32 -2.87
N LYS A 811 23.52 32.84 -3.90
CA LYS A 811 22.88 33.27 -5.16
C LYS A 811 22.10 32.18 -5.91
N GLU A 812 22.46 30.92 -5.67
CA GLU A 812 21.77 29.75 -6.26
C GLU A 812 20.55 29.33 -5.43
N HIS A 813 20.43 29.78 -4.17
CA HIS A 813 19.26 29.54 -3.35
C HIS A 813 18.11 30.42 -3.82
N PHE A 814 16.94 29.81 -4.03
CA PHE A 814 15.74 30.55 -4.41
C PHE A 814 14.98 31.13 -3.23
N TYR A 815 15.32 30.76 -1.99
CA TYR A 815 14.73 31.31 -0.77
C TYR A 815 15.73 32.21 -0.06
N ASP A 816 15.23 33.06 0.82
CA ASP A 816 16.01 33.96 1.66
C ASP A 816 15.58 33.89 3.13
N VAL A 817 16.46 34.31 4.05
CA VAL A 817 16.26 34.11 5.50
C VAL A 817 16.52 35.37 6.29
N TYR A 818 15.54 35.77 7.10
CA TYR A 818 15.63 36.93 8.00
C TYR A 818 15.49 36.47 9.44
N ARG A 819 16.16 37.15 10.37
CA ARG A 819 16.08 36.88 11.81
C ARG A 819 15.49 38.08 12.54
N TYR A 820 14.49 37.82 13.37
CA TYR A 820 13.77 38.85 14.12
C TYR A 820 13.99 38.62 15.61
N THR A 821 14.36 39.66 16.34
CA THR A 821 14.47 39.62 17.81
C THR A 821 13.68 40.77 18.44
N PHE A 822 12.58 40.46 19.14
CA PHE A 822 11.67 41.50 19.67
C PHE A 822 11.15 41.20 21.08
N LYS A 823 10.58 42.22 21.73
CA LYS A 823 10.09 42.14 23.12
C LYS A 823 8.57 41.94 23.24
N ASP A 824 7.74 42.81 22.66
CA ASP A 824 6.27 42.72 22.78
C ASP A 824 5.63 42.11 21.53
N ARG A 825 5.70 42.79 20.38
CA ARG A 825 5.06 42.34 19.15
C ARG A 825 5.71 42.88 17.89
N ILE A 826 5.47 42.22 16.77
CA ILE A 826 5.76 42.73 15.43
C ILE A 826 4.54 42.58 14.53
N GLN A 827 4.32 43.58 13.66
CA GLN A 827 3.28 43.55 12.63
C GLN A 827 3.95 43.42 11.26
N MET A 828 3.40 42.57 10.41
CA MET A 828 3.99 42.24 9.12
C MET A 828 2.92 42.15 8.04
N ASN A 829 3.29 42.52 6.81
CA ASN A 829 2.54 42.18 5.60
C ASN A 829 3.20 40.96 4.95
N THR A 830 2.39 40.10 4.34
CA THR A 830 2.88 38.94 3.58
C THR A 830 3.50 39.36 2.25
N GLU A 831 3.13 40.53 1.73
CA GLU A 831 3.57 41.03 0.42
C GLU A 831 3.32 39.99 -0.71
N ASN A 832 2.22 39.24 -0.59
CA ASN A 832 1.87 38.13 -1.48
C ASN A 832 2.92 37.00 -1.52
N LYS A 833 3.70 36.83 -0.46
CA LYS A 833 4.68 35.75 -0.27
C LYS A 833 4.28 34.86 0.90
N CYS A 834 4.56 33.57 0.75
CA CYS A 834 4.48 32.62 1.86
C CYS A 834 5.63 32.86 2.83
N HIS A 835 5.35 32.93 4.13
CA HIS A 835 6.37 33.04 5.17
C HIS A 835 6.41 31.76 6.01
N VAL A 836 7.59 31.15 6.12
CA VAL A 836 7.84 30.01 7.00
C VAL A 836 8.64 30.51 8.20
N PHE A 837 8.15 30.25 9.41
CA PHE A 837 8.76 30.69 10.64
C PHE A 837 9.17 29.52 11.53
N MET A 838 10.24 29.72 12.30
CA MET A 838 10.52 28.92 13.49
C MET A 838 10.93 29.84 14.64
N ILE A 839 10.51 29.47 15.86
CA ILE A 839 10.97 30.09 17.10
C ILE A 839 12.31 29.47 17.52
N VAL A 840 13.37 30.27 17.50
CA VAL A 840 14.76 29.80 17.74
C VAL A 840 15.36 30.27 19.07
N GLU A 841 14.71 31.23 19.76
CA GLU A 841 14.92 31.55 21.19
C GLU A 841 13.61 32.07 21.80
N GLY A 842 13.44 31.88 23.11
CA GLY A 842 12.27 32.32 23.88
C GLY A 842 11.26 31.20 24.11
N ASP A 843 10.05 31.55 24.56
CA ASP A 843 9.08 30.56 25.06
C ASP A 843 7.94 30.28 24.04
N SER A 844 7.08 31.27 23.76
CA SER A 844 5.97 31.14 22.81
C SER A 844 5.49 32.47 22.23
N VAL A 845 4.83 32.41 21.06
CA VAL A 845 4.11 33.54 20.45
C VAL A 845 2.65 33.18 20.19
N CYS A 846 1.80 34.20 20.22
CA CYS A 846 0.48 34.15 19.61
C CYS A 846 0.49 34.90 18.28
N ILE A 847 0.07 34.24 17.21
CA ILE A 847 -0.18 34.86 15.90
C ILE A 847 -1.62 35.34 15.86
N GLU A 848 -1.85 36.53 15.33
CA GLU A 848 -3.17 37.07 15.01
C GLU A 848 -3.19 37.53 13.55
N THR A 849 -4.03 36.92 12.72
CA THR A 849 -4.17 37.23 11.29
C THR A 849 -5.17 38.36 11.04
N GLU A 850 -5.17 38.95 9.84
CA GLU A 850 -6.16 39.95 9.41
C GLU A 850 -7.61 39.45 9.54
N ASP A 851 -7.84 38.16 9.28
CA ASP A 851 -9.15 37.51 9.40
C ASP A 851 -9.54 37.26 10.89
N GLY A 852 -8.70 37.65 11.84
CA GLY A 852 -8.94 37.63 13.29
C GLY A 852 -8.70 36.28 13.97
N MET A 853 -8.14 35.29 13.25
CA MET A 853 -7.79 34.00 13.86
C MET A 853 -6.55 34.13 14.72
N LYS A 854 -6.50 33.36 15.82
CA LYS A 854 -5.37 33.33 16.73
C LYS A 854 -4.89 31.91 16.98
N GLN A 855 -3.58 31.73 17.00
CA GLN A 855 -2.95 30.46 17.40
C GLN A 855 -1.60 30.71 18.07
N ARG A 856 -1.33 29.92 19.11
CA ARG A 856 -0.03 29.87 19.78
C ARG A 856 0.92 28.95 19.02
N PHE A 857 2.19 29.34 18.97
CA PHE A 857 3.32 28.51 18.59
C PHE A 857 4.41 28.63 19.65
N ASN A 858 5.11 27.53 19.93
CA ASN A 858 6.12 27.44 20.99
C ASN A 858 7.54 27.31 20.42
N TYR A 859 8.53 27.43 21.32
CA TYR A 859 9.93 27.23 21.01
C TYR A 859 10.18 25.97 20.18
N ALA A 860 11.07 26.07 19.18
CA ALA A 860 11.42 25.03 18.22
C ALA A 860 10.28 24.56 17.28
N GLU A 861 9.09 25.16 17.34
CA GLU A 861 8.00 24.83 16.42
C GLU A 861 8.12 25.60 15.11
N THR A 862 7.90 24.90 13.99
CA THR A 862 7.74 25.51 12.66
C THR A 862 6.28 25.85 12.40
N PHE A 863 6.00 27.02 11.83
CA PHE A 863 4.66 27.38 11.36
C PHE A 863 4.72 28.21 10.08
N VAL A 864 3.64 28.19 9.32
CA VAL A 864 3.52 28.85 8.03
C VAL A 864 2.44 29.92 8.07
N ILE A 865 2.76 31.10 7.55
CA ILE A 865 1.79 32.15 7.23
C ILE A 865 1.64 32.21 5.70
N PRO A 866 0.49 31.75 5.16
CA PRO A 866 0.18 31.84 3.74
C PRO A 866 0.24 33.26 3.17
N ALA A 867 0.54 33.39 1.88
CA ALA A 867 0.49 34.67 1.17
C ALA A 867 -0.88 35.38 1.31
N ALA A 868 -1.98 34.61 1.23
CA ALA A 868 -3.34 35.12 1.31
C ALA A 868 -3.77 35.57 2.72
N ALA A 869 -2.95 35.38 3.74
CA ALA A 869 -3.17 35.97 5.07
C ALA A 869 -3.02 37.50 5.07
N ARG A 870 -2.35 38.07 4.05
CA ARG A 870 -2.13 39.51 3.78
C ARG A 870 -1.35 40.25 4.86
N SER A 871 -1.84 40.25 6.09
CA SER A 871 -1.21 40.86 7.25
C SER A 871 -1.45 40.07 8.52
N TYR A 872 -0.50 40.13 9.44
CA TYR A 872 -0.57 39.44 10.72
C TYR A 872 0.30 40.12 11.77
N THR A 873 -0.01 39.84 13.03
CA THR A 873 0.77 40.28 14.19
C THR A 873 1.32 39.06 14.91
N ILE A 874 2.60 39.08 15.25
CA ILE A 874 3.23 38.12 16.15
C ILE A 874 3.38 38.76 17.52
N ILE A 875 2.76 38.17 18.53
CA ILE A 875 2.72 38.69 19.91
C ILE A 875 3.53 37.74 20.79
N ASN A 876 4.55 38.25 21.47
CA ASN A 876 5.28 37.50 22.48
C ASN A 876 4.40 37.33 23.72
N GLU A 877 4.23 36.10 24.18
CA GLU A 877 3.41 35.81 25.36
C GLU A 877 4.18 35.96 26.69
N ASN A 878 5.50 36.11 26.62
CA ASN A 878 6.36 36.37 27.78
C ASN A 878 7.10 37.72 27.66
N PRO A 879 6.57 38.81 28.25
CA PRO A 879 7.16 40.14 28.12
C PRO A 879 8.52 40.31 28.85
N ASP A 880 8.89 39.35 29.70
CA ASP A 880 10.16 39.40 30.46
C ASP A 880 11.36 38.91 29.65
N LYS A 881 11.13 38.19 28.55
CA LYS A 881 12.18 37.68 27.66
C LYS A 881 11.98 38.23 26.25
N ARG A 882 13.07 38.51 25.54
CA ARG A 882 13.00 38.71 24.09
C ARG A 882 12.82 37.35 23.42
N ILE A 883 12.12 37.35 22.31
CA ILE A 883 11.95 36.17 21.47
C ILE A 883 12.72 36.35 20.17
N MET A 884 13.26 35.25 19.64
CA MET A 884 13.96 35.22 18.37
C MET A 884 13.26 34.27 17.40
N LEU A 885 13.03 34.74 16.18
CA LEU A 885 12.41 33.97 15.10
C LEU A 885 13.31 33.99 13.87
N VAL A 886 13.34 32.88 13.13
CA VAL A 886 13.82 32.88 11.74
C VAL A 886 12.63 32.85 10.80
N LYS A 887 12.68 33.66 9.73
CA LYS A 887 11.69 33.73 8.66
C LYS A 887 12.36 33.34 7.34
N ALA A 888 11.92 32.24 6.75
CA ALA A 888 12.28 31.87 5.38
C ALA A 888 11.14 32.22 4.42
N PHE A 889 11.49 32.72 3.23
CA PHE A 889 10.53 33.04 2.18
C PHE A 889 11.19 32.92 0.81
N VAL A 890 10.37 32.79 -0.22
CA VAL A 890 10.81 32.64 -1.61
C VAL A 890 11.18 34.02 -2.19
N LYS A 891 12.34 34.13 -2.87
CA LYS A 891 12.83 35.37 -3.53
C LYS A 891 11.94 35.76 -4.72
N GLU A 892 12.04 37.02 -5.15
CA GLU A 892 11.37 37.52 -6.36
C GLU A 892 11.99 36.93 -7.64
N GLU A 893 11.20 36.81 -8.71
CA GLU A 893 11.64 36.43 -10.06
C GLU A 893 12.43 35.10 -10.18
N ILE A 894 11.94 34.02 -9.58
CA ILE A 894 12.62 32.71 -9.66
C ILE A 894 12.30 31.99 -10.97
N THR A 895 13.36 31.65 -11.70
CA THR A 895 13.32 30.63 -12.75
C THR A 895 13.96 29.35 -12.22
N LEU A 896 13.22 28.25 -12.18
CA LEU A 896 13.80 26.92 -11.91
C LEU A 896 14.80 26.62 -13.03
N LYS A 897 16.07 26.43 -12.67
CA LYS A 897 17.18 26.20 -13.62
C LYS A 897 17.25 24.77 -14.12
#